data_AF-A0A816CJ98-F1
#
_entry.id   AF-A0A816CJ98-F1
#
_cell.length_a   1.000
_cell.length_b   1.000
_cell.length_c   1.000
_cell.angle_alpha   90.00
_cell.angle_beta   90.00
_cell.angle_gamma   90.00
#
_symmetry.space_group_name_H-M   'P 1'
#
loop_
_entity.id
_entity.type
_entity.pdbx_description
1 polymer ?
#
loop_
_entity_poly.entity_id
_entity_poly.type
_entity_poly.pdbx_seq_one_letter_code
_entity_poly.pdbx_strand_id
1 'polypeptide(L)'
;MASLIKNQIIKRLSKFVKNLSTNQIHLSALKGEGELSSIDLDEQALEDVIELPTWLKIQKATCGRVFIKIPWTSLKTSPIQLTLDDVTIEIETCEQLRDLQKTTDPTNTNDPLLGKYGFTNRVIDGISLTISNLTFAIKAQGFKASIFLPTLDIYSVTPYGKRADSLNFTRLRNSAKDHILLFKEISWQNARIEASANDSNTAAAAIRLIANACRIRISMKKNLQDSTMVTSRVMVHFDDLLSVVNDAQLKSALNTYKEITQLMKRASEQRKQKAGDKLMKLEQQQTPSTFQPKAPSTGLNDPVNLSNSANNQSKSNDPFEHYDVVETSLHFNVKRLDLHIIADSDVLKSHLRLMMRDRIAESGALQMTIANLSIDHYPYHEAGSTKKHWIKYSELLALNREEWIQQLREEWNDQLNSAKSDSANDEMSMKLEKALRTNRIRLFESCTVLNIDDLVFYPVSLNNTKEPKRRRPLITSDRTQYQLPEFLGVINIQHTEYYYPLPYSFPVPNSDLYIQIMPIVMRVDFATSSWLDAFVSSLSMTIDNSGVLKTDGPSFDFEHVAIKLDAMLPRIVVSSDIFAGAYRLNETKHKDNPEPDLLERKEVSKQEKLEILEMNISKVLITNCRTGSSSNRAKLEKHIDLFKNTNFFQQNQWPLSNNRSNSSRISPLFEKHPYETYLFNNPLTKKYGRTLPEPPTANGALHSYYSMTTDSLKKSAKYDIWHFNAESIYMDFTPASPSESVRLAKQNMTDTFSISGWAVLDEKQNGK
;
A
#
# COMPACT_ATOMS: atom_id res chain seq x y z
N MET A 1 -35.49 -26.66 -33.92
CA MET A 1 -34.51 -26.65 -32.80
C MET A 1 -33.39 -25.63 -33.04
N ALA A 2 -32.69 -25.67 -34.19
CA ALA A 2 -31.67 -24.68 -34.56
C ALA A 2 -32.17 -23.21 -34.56
N SER A 3 -33.39 -22.96 -35.06
CA SER A 3 -34.03 -21.63 -35.03
C SER A 3 -34.37 -21.14 -33.63
N LEU A 4 -34.79 -22.04 -32.73
CA LEU A 4 -35.06 -21.74 -31.32
C LEU A 4 -33.78 -21.37 -30.55
N ILE A 5 -32.71 -22.13 -30.75
CA ILE A 5 -31.39 -21.85 -30.15
C ILE A 5 -30.85 -20.52 -30.69
N LYS A 6 -30.95 -20.29 -32.01
CA LYS A 6 -30.60 -19.02 -32.66
C LYS A 6 -31.34 -17.83 -32.01
N ASN A 7 -32.66 -17.93 -31.86
CA ASN A 7 -33.45 -16.86 -31.26
C ASN A 7 -33.12 -16.61 -29.78
N GLN A 8 -32.80 -17.66 -29.01
CA GLN A 8 -32.40 -17.51 -27.61
C GLN A 8 -31.01 -16.88 -27.46
N ILE A 9 -30.05 -17.25 -28.32
CA ILE A 9 -28.72 -16.63 -28.37
C ILE A 9 -28.85 -15.16 -28.77
N ILE A 10 -29.62 -14.85 -29.81
CA ILE A 10 -29.89 -13.48 -30.26
C ILE A 10 -30.49 -12.65 -29.12
N LYS A 11 -31.50 -13.16 -28.43
CA LYS A 11 -32.15 -12.46 -27.32
C LYS A 11 -31.18 -12.12 -26.18
N ARG A 12 -30.17 -12.96 -25.95
CA ARG A 12 -29.16 -12.73 -24.91
C ARG A 12 -28.07 -11.76 -25.39
N LEU A 13 -27.61 -11.91 -26.64
CA LEU A 13 -26.61 -11.05 -27.24
C LEU A 13 -27.15 -9.63 -27.51
N SER A 14 -28.42 -9.48 -27.86
CA SER A 14 -29.06 -8.18 -28.11
C SER A 14 -29.11 -7.27 -26.88
N LYS A 15 -28.85 -7.80 -25.67
CA LYS A 15 -28.66 -7.00 -24.46
C LYS A 15 -27.30 -6.29 -24.43
N PHE A 16 -26.29 -6.85 -25.10
CA PHE A 16 -24.89 -6.42 -25.03
C PHE A 16 -24.34 -5.94 -26.38
N VAL A 17 -25.11 -6.08 -27.45
CA VAL A 17 -24.72 -5.71 -28.81
C VAL A 17 -25.74 -4.72 -29.37
N LYS A 18 -25.25 -3.56 -29.80
CA LYS A 18 -26.07 -2.54 -30.46
C LYS A 18 -26.45 -2.99 -31.85
N ASN A 19 -27.70 -2.72 -32.24
CA ASN A 19 -28.20 -2.86 -33.61
C ASN A 19 -27.90 -4.24 -34.24
N LEU A 20 -27.94 -5.31 -33.42
CA LEU A 20 -27.62 -6.66 -33.87
C LEU A 20 -28.55 -7.10 -35.01
N SER A 21 -28.00 -7.27 -36.22
CA SER A 21 -28.75 -7.72 -37.39
C SER A 21 -28.62 -9.24 -37.60
N THR A 22 -29.61 -9.85 -38.24
CA THR A 22 -29.55 -11.29 -38.59
C THR A 22 -28.44 -11.65 -39.58
N ASN A 23 -27.94 -10.68 -40.34
CA ASN A 23 -26.89 -10.87 -41.35
C ASN A 23 -25.50 -10.96 -40.74
N GLN A 24 -25.29 -10.35 -39.56
CA GLN A 24 -24.03 -10.43 -38.81
C GLN A 24 -23.86 -11.78 -38.10
N ILE A 25 -24.82 -12.71 -38.20
CA ILE A 25 -24.87 -13.92 -37.39
C ILE A 25 -24.87 -15.17 -38.28
N HIS A 26 -23.77 -15.90 -38.26
CA HIS A 26 -23.62 -17.19 -38.91
C HIS A 26 -23.61 -18.29 -37.85
N LEU A 27 -24.68 -19.09 -37.76
CA LEU A 27 -24.78 -20.19 -36.79
C LEU A 27 -24.91 -21.53 -37.50
N SER A 28 -24.02 -22.46 -37.16
CA SER A 28 -24.13 -23.87 -37.47
C SER A 28 -24.56 -24.63 -36.20
N ALA A 29 -25.85 -24.56 -35.89
CA ALA A 29 -26.40 -25.11 -34.65
C ALA A 29 -26.10 -26.62 -34.46
N LEU A 30 -26.09 -27.40 -35.55
CA LEU A 30 -25.77 -28.84 -35.51
C LEU A 30 -24.29 -29.10 -35.19
N LYS A 31 -23.38 -28.24 -35.67
CA LYS A 31 -21.94 -28.32 -35.33
C LYS A 31 -21.62 -27.65 -33.99
N GLY A 32 -22.56 -26.88 -33.45
CA GLY A 32 -22.36 -26.09 -32.24
C GLY A 32 -21.45 -24.89 -32.46
N GLU A 33 -21.32 -24.40 -33.69
CA GLU A 33 -20.44 -23.30 -34.05
C GLU A 33 -21.26 -22.06 -34.41
N GLY A 34 -20.75 -20.89 -34.04
CA GLY A 34 -21.35 -19.60 -34.31
C GLY A 34 -20.31 -18.54 -34.55
N GLU A 35 -20.59 -17.63 -35.46
CA GLU A 35 -19.72 -16.51 -35.79
C GLU A 35 -20.56 -15.23 -35.87
N LEU A 36 -20.01 -14.16 -35.28
CA LEU A 36 -20.49 -12.81 -35.42
C LEU A 36 -19.36 -11.91 -35.88
N SER A 37 -19.66 -10.89 -36.68
CA SER A 37 -18.66 -9.96 -37.21
C SER A 37 -19.10 -8.51 -37.07
N SER A 38 -18.13 -7.62 -36.85
CA SER A 38 -18.27 -6.17 -36.73
C SER A 38 -19.35 -5.78 -35.71
N ILE A 39 -19.06 -6.07 -34.45
CA ILE A 39 -19.98 -5.89 -33.33
C ILE A 39 -19.64 -4.60 -32.57
N ASP A 40 -20.63 -3.72 -32.45
CA ASP A 40 -20.62 -2.62 -31.49
C ASP A 40 -21.27 -3.09 -30.19
N LEU A 41 -20.54 -2.99 -29.09
CA LEU A 41 -21.04 -3.40 -27.78
C LEU A 41 -21.84 -2.26 -27.13
N ASP A 42 -22.84 -2.62 -26.34
CA ASP A 42 -23.63 -1.67 -25.56
C ASP A 42 -22.85 -1.24 -24.32
N GLU A 43 -22.40 0.02 -24.28
CA GLU A 43 -21.54 0.54 -23.22
C GLU A 43 -22.28 0.58 -21.88
N GLN A 44 -23.56 0.98 -21.89
CA GLN A 44 -24.35 1.07 -20.66
C GLN A 44 -24.56 -0.32 -20.06
N ALA A 45 -24.91 -1.30 -20.89
CA ALA A 45 -25.07 -2.68 -20.45
C ALA A 45 -23.76 -3.27 -19.91
N LEU A 46 -22.61 -2.92 -20.50
CA LEU A 46 -21.30 -3.33 -20.01
C LEU A 46 -20.98 -2.66 -18.67
N GLU A 47 -21.17 -1.34 -18.56
CA GLU A 47 -20.94 -0.58 -17.32
C GLU A 47 -21.72 -1.13 -16.14
N ASP A 48 -22.98 -1.50 -16.36
CA ASP A 48 -23.87 -2.04 -15.33
C ASP A 48 -23.43 -3.44 -14.89
N VAL A 49 -23.06 -4.31 -15.84
CA VAL A 49 -22.69 -5.71 -15.54
C VAL A 49 -21.33 -5.82 -14.87
N ILE A 50 -20.37 -4.97 -15.24
CA ILE A 50 -19.03 -4.98 -14.61
C ILE A 50 -18.97 -4.11 -13.35
N GLU A 51 -20.09 -3.50 -12.94
CA GLU A 51 -20.18 -2.54 -11.85
C GLU A 51 -19.07 -1.48 -11.93
N LEU A 52 -18.89 -0.92 -13.13
CA LEU A 52 -17.78 -0.02 -13.41
C LEU A 52 -17.78 1.13 -12.38
N PRO A 53 -16.63 1.53 -11.82
CA PRO A 53 -16.58 2.62 -10.85
C PRO A 53 -17.21 3.91 -11.38
N THR A 54 -17.92 4.66 -10.53
CA THR A 54 -18.68 5.86 -10.94
C THR A 54 -17.82 6.97 -11.54
N TRP A 55 -16.51 6.94 -11.32
CA TRP A 55 -15.52 7.87 -11.89
C TRP A 55 -15.01 7.45 -13.28
N LEU A 56 -15.45 6.32 -13.83
CA LEU A 56 -15.12 5.84 -15.18
C LEU A 56 -16.39 5.66 -16.00
N LYS A 57 -16.31 5.88 -17.32
CA LYS A 57 -17.38 5.62 -18.30
C LYS A 57 -16.78 4.94 -19.53
N ILE A 58 -17.50 4.00 -20.12
CA ILE A 58 -17.12 3.42 -21.42
C ILE A 58 -17.69 4.34 -22.51
N GLN A 59 -16.81 4.90 -23.34
CA GLN A 59 -17.20 5.76 -24.45
C GLN A 59 -17.51 4.96 -25.71
N LYS A 60 -16.75 3.88 -25.91
CA LYS A 60 -16.88 3.02 -27.08
C LYS A 60 -16.34 1.64 -26.77
N ALA A 61 -17.04 0.61 -27.21
CA ALA A 61 -16.56 -0.77 -27.13
C ALA A 61 -16.91 -1.50 -28.43
N THR A 62 -15.89 -2.02 -29.12
CA THR A 62 -16.05 -2.66 -30.43
C THR A 62 -15.31 -4.00 -30.46
N CYS A 63 -15.82 -4.92 -31.26
CA CYS A 63 -15.25 -6.24 -31.48
C CYS A 63 -15.33 -6.59 -32.97
N GLY A 64 -14.19 -6.84 -33.60
CA GLY A 64 -14.12 -7.16 -35.02
C GLY A 64 -14.80 -8.50 -35.35
N ARG A 65 -14.58 -9.53 -34.53
CA ARG A 65 -15.16 -10.86 -34.74
C ARG A 65 -15.37 -11.60 -33.43
N VAL A 66 -16.45 -12.36 -33.34
CA VAL A 66 -16.75 -13.28 -32.24
C VAL A 66 -17.02 -14.66 -32.80
N PHE A 67 -16.21 -15.65 -32.42
CA PHE A 67 -16.44 -17.05 -32.68
C PHE A 67 -16.90 -17.76 -31.40
N ILE A 68 -17.88 -18.65 -31.54
CA ILE A 68 -18.53 -19.37 -30.45
C ILE A 68 -18.52 -20.85 -30.80
N LYS A 69 -18.02 -21.68 -29.89
CA LYS A 69 -18.06 -23.15 -30.02
C LYS A 69 -18.69 -23.77 -28.77
N ILE A 70 -19.78 -24.49 -28.98
CA ILE A 70 -20.62 -25.09 -27.95
C ILE A 70 -20.53 -26.63 -28.08
N PRO A 71 -19.89 -27.33 -27.14
CA PRO A 71 -19.80 -28.78 -27.16
C PRO A 71 -21.08 -29.41 -26.60
N TRP A 72 -22.17 -29.43 -27.38
CA TRP A 72 -23.51 -29.84 -26.95
C TRP A 72 -23.57 -31.16 -26.16
N THR A 73 -22.79 -32.16 -26.58
CA THR A 73 -22.79 -33.51 -25.99
C THR A 73 -21.97 -33.63 -24.71
N SER A 74 -21.11 -32.65 -24.42
CA SER A 74 -20.12 -32.72 -23.33
C SER A 74 -20.05 -31.45 -22.47
N LEU A 75 -21.13 -30.65 -22.41
CA LEU A 75 -21.22 -29.43 -21.57
C LEU A 75 -20.93 -29.62 -20.07
N LYS A 76 -20.98 -30.86 -19.56
CA LYS A 76 -20.59 -31.18 -18.18
C LYS A 76 -19.08 -31.17 -17.97
N THR A 77 -18.33 -31.53 -19.00
CA THR A 77 -16.88 -31.78 -18.92
C THR A 77 -16.07 -30.80 -19.77
N SER A 78 -16.64 -30.25 -20.84
CA SER A 78 -15.98 -29.36 -21.79
C SER A 78 -16.59 -27.95 -21.75
N PRO A 79 -15.76 -26.89 -21.80
CA PRO A 79 -16.24 -25.51 -21.76
C PRO A 79 -16.87 -25.08 -23.10
N ILE A 80 -17.82 -24.16 -23.03
CA ILE A 80 -18.15 -23.32 -24.19
C ILE A 80 -16.94 -22.42 -24.43
N GLN A 81 -16.45 -22.37 -25.67
CA GLN A 81 -15.30 -21.57 -26.07
C GLN A 81 -15.80 -20.33 -26.83
N LEU A 82 -15.37 -19.15 -26.36
CA LEU A 82 -15.58 -17.87 -27.02
C LEU A 82 -14.23 -17.33 -27.48
N THR A 83 -14.14 -16.90 -28.73
CA THR A 83 -12.95 -16.25 -29.28
C THR A 83 -13.34 -14.90 -29.83
N LEU A 84 -12.70 -13.83 -29.37
CA LEU A 84 -12.96 -12.46 -29.77
C LEU A 84 -11.70 -11.93 -30.46
N ASP A 85 -11.84 -11.31 -31.61
CA ASP A 85 -10.72 -10.71 -32.34
C ASP A 85 -10.92 -9.21 -32.52
N ASP A 86 -9.83 -8.46 -32.38
CA ASP A 86 -9.75 -7.00 -32.53
C ASP A 86 -10.76 -6.29 -31.62
N VAL A 87 -10.55 -6.43 -30.31
CA VAL A 87 -11.39 -5.79 -29.29
C VAL A 87 -10.79 -4.45 -28.89
N THR A 88 -11.55 -3.37 -29.06
CA THR A 88 -11.14 -2.03 -28.63
C THR A 88 -12.15 -1.48 -27.63
N ILE A 89 -11.66 -1.06 -26.46
CA ILE A 89 -12.45 -0.46 -25.39
C ILE A 89 -11.87 0.92 -25.07
N GLU A 90 -12.64 1.96 -25.30
CA GLU A 90 -12.31 3.34 -24.96
C GLU A 90 -13.05 3.74 -23.67
N ILE A 91 -12.28 4.14 -22.66
CA ILE A 91 -12.75 4.50 -21.33
C ILE A 91 -12.41 5.97 -21.07
N GLU A 92 -13.32 6.73 -20.48
CA GLU A 92 -13.10 8.10 -20.06
C GLU A 92 -13.29 8.28 -18.54
N THR A 93 -12.47 9.13 -17.92
CA THR A 93 -12.69 9.54 -16.52
C THR A 93 -13.76 10.63 -16.42
N CYS A 94 -14.64 10.53 -15.42
CA CYS A 94 -15.73 11.47 -15.23
C CYS A 94 -15.38 12.54 -14.18
N GLU A 95 -15.39 13.83 -14.56
CA GLU A 95 -15.29 14.94 -13.59
C GLU A 95 -16.52 14.99 -12.67
N GLN A 96 -17.71 14.85 -13.26
CA GLN A 96 -18.96 14.60 -12.53
C GLN A 96 -19.19 13.09 -12.48
N LEU A 97 -19.09 12.53 -11.26
CA LEU A 97 -19.28 11.10 -11.04
C LEU A 97 -20.64 10.65 -11.56
N ARG A 98 -20.66 9.49 -12.25
CA ARG A 98 -21.92 8.84 -12.63
C ARG A 98 -22.76 8.60 -11.39
N ASP A 99 -24.08 8.69 -11.54
CA ASP A 99 -24.96 8.23 -10.49
C ASP A 99 -24.74 6.73 -10.25
N LEU A 100 -24.59 6.33 -8.98
CA LEU A 100 -24.89 4.95 -8.58
C LEU A 100 -26.30 4.66 -9.08
N GLN A 101 -26.42 3.98 -10.21
CA GLN A 101 -27.71 3.65 -10.77
C GLN A 101 -28.47 2.83 -9.74
N LYS A 102 -29.80 2.94 -9.76
CA LYS A 102 -30.65 1.94 -9.13
C LYS A 102 -30.26 0.64 -9.80
N THR A 103 -29.48 -0.19 -9.12
CA THR A 103 -29.42 -1.62 -9.42
C THR A 103 -30.84 -2.00 -9.78
N THR A 104 -31.05 -2.41 -11.04
CA THR A 104 -32.31 -3.01 -11.44
C THR A 104 -32.66 -3.97 -10.32
N ASP A 105 -33.84 -3.80 -9.70
CA ASP A 105 -34.17 -4.53 -8.49
C ASP A 105 -33.78 -6.02 -8.70
N PRO A 106 -33.12 -6.66 -7.72
CA PRO A 106 -32.80 -8.09 -7.80
C PRO A 106 -34.06 -8.98 -7.91
N THR A 107 -35.26 -8.37 -7.95
CA THR A 107 -36.57 -9.00 -8.10
C THR A 107 -36.99 -9.23 -9.55
N ASN A 108 -36.10 -9.10 -10.54
CA ASN A 108 -36.37 -9.65 -11.87
C ASN A 108 -36.33 -11.19 -11.78
N THR A 109 -37.44 -11.78 -11.34
CA THR A 109 -37.70 -13.20 -11.03
C THR A 109 -37.48 -14.17 -12.20
N ASN A 110 -37.07 -13.66 -13.36
CA ASN A 110 -36.82 -14.42 -14.59
C ASN A 110 -35.33 -14.52 -14.96
N ASP A 111 -34.40 -14.10 -14.11
CA ASP A 111 -32.97 -14.35 -14.35
C ASP A 111 -32.61 -15.81 -13.99
N PRO A 112 -32.21 -16.67 -14.95
CA PRO A 112 -31.80 -18.04 -14.67
C PRO A 112 -30.54 -18.15 -13.79
N LEU A 113 -29.87 -17.04 -13.48
CA LEU A 113 -28.77 -16.97 -12.50
C LEU A 113 -29.26 -16.79 -11.05
N LEU A 114 -30.48 -16.31 -10.83
CA LEU A 114 -31.09 -16.18 -9.51
C LEU A 114 -31.76 -17.50 -9.10
N GLY A 115 -31.24 -18.14 -8.06
CA GLY A 115 -31.80 -19.36 -7.50
C GLY A 115 -30.76 -20.44 -7.20
N LYS A 116 -31.23 -21.66 -6.93
CA LYS A 116 -30.38 -22.77 -6.52
C LYS A 116 -29.32 -23.07 -7.58
N TYR A 117 -28.07 -23.15 -7.14
CA TYR A 117 -26.92 -23.39 -7.99
C TYR A 117 -27.06 -24.71 -8.76
N GLY A 118 -27.26 -24.59 -10.08
CA GLY A 118 -27.74 -25.67 -10.91
C GLY A 118 -26.79 -26.08 -12.04
N PHE A 119 -27.35 -26.77 -13.04
CA PHE A 119 -26.61 -27.11 -14.26
C PHE A 119 -26.25 -25.86 -15.09
N THR A 120 -27.15 -24.89 -15.21
CA THR A 120 -26.92 -23.67 -15.97
C THR A 120 -25.77 -22.84 -15.40
N ASN A 121 -25.75 -22.60 -14.08
CA ASN A 121 -24.64 -21.90 -13.41
C ASN A 121 -23.31 -22.62 -13.67
N ARG A 122 -23.32 -23.95 -13.58
CA ARG A 122 -22.15 -24.79 -13.89
C ARG A 122 -21.68 -24.64 -15.33
N VAL A 123 -22.56 -24.49 -16.31
CA VAL A 123 -22.13 -24.26 -17.69
C VAL A 123 -21.54 -22.85 -17.83
N ILE A 124 -22.20 -21.83 -17.28
CA ILE A 124 -21.78 -20.43 -17.35
C ILE A 124 -20.42 -20.20 -16.66
N ASP A 125 -20.25 -20.72 -15.45
CA ASP A 125 -18.99 -20.65 -14.71
C ASP A 125 -17.85 -21.40 -15.43
N GLY A 126 -18.17 -22.32 -16.34
CA GLY A 126 -17.20 -23.07 -17.15
C GLY A 126 -16.81 -22.40 -18.48
N ILE A 127 -17.45 -21.31 -18.89
CA ILE A 127 -17.14 -20.63 -20.15
C ILE A 127 -15.67 -20.19 -20.17
N SER A 128 -15.00 -20.47 -21.29
CA SER A 128 -13.64 -20.02 -21.59
C SER A 128 -13.67 -18.97 -22.70
N LEU A 129 -12.81 -17.95 -22.58
CA LEU A 129 -12.74 -16.80 -23.46
C LEU A 129 -11.30 -16.58 -23.90
N THR A 130 -11.06 -16.44 -25.19
CA THR A 130 -9.77 -16.00 -25.76
C THR A 130 -10.01 -14.71 -26.52
N ILE A 131 -9.17 -13.71 -26.30
CA ILE A 131 -9.25 -12.42 -26.98
C ILE A 131 -7.93 -12.15 -27.69
N SER A 132 -7.97 -11.95 -29.00
CA SER A 132 -6.84 -11.52 -29.83
C SER A 132 -6.88 -10.00 -30.02
N ASN A 133 -5.73 -9.34 -29.91
CA ASN A 133 -5.57 -7.90 -30.14
C ASN A 133 -6.54 -7.04 -29.30
N LEU A 134 -6.43 -7.15 -27.98
CA LEU A 134 -7.22 -6.34 -27.05
C LEU A 134 -6.52 -5.02 -26.75
N THR A 135 -7.21 -3.91 -27.01
CA THR A 135 -6.73 -2.55 -26.75
C THR A 135 -7.69 -1.85 -25.79
N PHE A 136 -7.17 -1.42 -24.63
CA PHE A 136 -7.84 -0.45 -23.78
C PHE A 136 -7.21 0.92 -23.99
N ALA A 137 -8.03 1.93 -24.28
CA ALA A 137 -7.61 3.33 -24.32
C ALA A 137 -8.33 4.09 -23.21
N ILE A 138 -7.58 4.71 -22.30
CA ILE A 138 -8.09 5.48 -21.18
C ILE A 138 -7.79 6.94 -21.44
N LYS A 139 -8.83 7.75 -21.52
CA LYS A 139 -8.75 9.20 -21.68
C LYS A 139 -9.17 9.88 -20.38
N ALA A 140 -8.32 10.73 -19.86
CA ALA A 140 -8.63 11.57 -18.71
C ALA A 140 -8.34 13.05 -19.03
N GLN A 141 -8.75 13.95 -18.14
CA GLN A 141 -8.47 15.37 -18.28
C GLN A 141 -6.95 15.62 -18.31
N GLY A 142 -6.21 15.16 -17.31
CA GLY A 142 -4.77 15.40 -17.22
C GLY A 142 -3.87 14.25 -17.66
N PHE A 143 -4.40 13.13 -18.14
CA PHE A 143 -3.58 12.06 -18.71
C PHE A 143 -4.29 11.23 -19.79
N LYS A 144 -3.49 10.47 -20.53
CA LYS A 144 -3.92 9.39 -21.43
C LYS A 144 -3.14 8.13 -21.09
N ALA A 145 -3.80 6.99 -21.13
CA ALA A 145 -3.13 5.70 -20.98
C ALA A 145 -3.67 4.69 -22.00
N SER A 146 -2.85 3.72 -22.36
CA SER A 146 -3.27 2.62 -23.22
C SER A 146 -2.67 1.31 -22.75
N ILE A 147 -3.47 0.25 -22.79
CA ILE A 147 -3.04 -1.12 -22.49
C ILE A 147 -3.30 -1.94 -23.75
N PHE A 148 -2.23 -2.50 -24.31
CA PHE A 148 -2.31 -3.41 -25.44
C PHE A 148 -1.94 -4.82 -25.00
N LEU A 149 -2.84 -5.76 -25.25
CA LEU A 149 -2.70 -7.18 -24.96
C LEU A 149 -2.81 -7.97 -26.27
N PRO A 150 -1.73 -8.59 -26.77
CA PRO A 150 -1.76 -9.39 -28.00
C PRO A 150 -2.73 -10.57 -27.93
N THR A 151 -2.74 -11.26 -26.79
CA THR A 151 -3.63 -12.39 -26.52
C THR A 151 -3.96 -12.43 -25.05
N LEU A 152 -5.26 -12.51 -24.73
CA LEU A 152 -5.78 -12.65 -23.38
C LEU A 152 -6.66 -13.90 -23.30
N ASP A 153 -6.27 -14.86 -22.46
CA ASP A 153 -7.03 -16.08 -22.22
C ASP A 153 -7.70 -16.01 -20.85
N ILE A 154 -8.95 -16.49 -20.76
CA ILE A 154 -9.72 -16.68 -19.53
C ILE A 154 -10.28 -18.11 -19.53
N TYR A 155 -9.91 -18.91 -18.54
CA TYR A 155 -10.32 -20.31 -18.48
C TYR A 155 -10.46 -20.81 -17.04
N SER A 156 -11.17 -21.93 -16.88
CA SER A 156 -11.28 -22.62 -15.59
C SER A 156 -10.02 -23.45 -15.31
N VAL A 157 -9.56 -23.46 -14.06
CA VAL A 157 -8.36 -24.18 -13.61
C VAL A 157 -8.68 -25.09 -12.43
N THR A 158 -7.80 -26.04 -12.13
CA THR A 158 -7.86 -26.82 -10.88
C THR A 158 -7.59 -25.92 -9.67
N PRO A 159 -7.87 -26.37 -8.43
CA PRO A 159 -7.52 -25.62 -7.22
C PRO A 159 -6.03 -25.28 -7.10
N TYR A 160 -5.15 -26.09 -7.70
CA TYR A 160 -3.69 -25.86 -7.77
C TYR A 160 -3.29 -24.92 -8.91
N GLY A 161 -4.24 -24.46 -9.73
CA GLY A 161 -4.00 -23.55 -10.84
C GLY A 161 -3.41 -24.20 -12.10
N LYS A 162 -3.69 -25.49 -12.33
CA LYS A 162 -3.34 -26.16 -13.58
C LYS A 162 -4.54 -26.18 -14.52
N ARG A 163 -4.30 -26.12 -15.83
CA ARG A 163 -5.35 -26.43 -16.82
C ARG A 163 -5.83 -27.86 -16.58
N ALA A 164 -7.14 -28.05 -16.63
CA ALA A 164 -7.79 -29.34 -16.40
C ALA A 164 -8.37 -29.88 -17.70
N ASP A 165 -8.29 -31.19 -17.91
CA ASP A 165 -8.92 -31.87 -19.05
C ASP A 165 -10.45 -31.92 -18.94
N SER A 166 -10.99 -31.68 -17.74
CA SER A 166 -12.43 -31.69 -17.47
C SER A 166 -12.82 -30.62 -16.45
N LEU A 167 -13.93 -29.92 -16.73
CA LEU A 167 -14.52 -28.91 -15.83
C LEU A 167 -14.87 -29.45 -14.45
N ASN A 168 -15.07 -30.76 -14.29
CA ASN A 168 -15.34 -31.38 -12.99
C ASN A 168 -14.21 -31.20 -11.98
N PHE A 169 -12.96 -31.03 -12.44
CA PHE A 169 -11.80 -30.82 -11.58
C PHE A 169 -11.55 -29.34 -11.25
N THR A 170 -12.39 -28.43 -11.76
CA THR A 170 -12.22 -26.97 -11.60
C THR A 170 -13.09 -26.37 -10.49
N ARG A 171 -13.76 -27.24 -9.72
CA ARG A 171 -14.76 -26.87 -8.73
C ARG A 171 -14.72 -27.82 -7.55
N LEU A 172 -14.93 -27.30 -6.35
CA LEU A 172 -15.07 -28.12 -5.14
C LEU A 172 -16.41 -27.80 -4.50
N ARG A 173 -17.26 -28.79 -4.34
CA ARG A 173 -18.59 -28.64 -3.75
C ARG A 173 -18.58 -29.22 -2.34
N ASN A 174 -19.03 -28.45 -1.36
CA ASN A 174 -19.30 -28.94 -0.01
C ASN A 174 -20.80 -28.78 0.29
N SER A 175 -21.53 -29.89 0.19
CA SER A 175 -22.98 -29.90 0.43
C SER A 175 -23.36 -29.67 1.89
N ALA A 176 -22.47 -29.98 2.85
CA ALA A 176 -22.75 -29.79 4.28
C ALA A 176 -22.68 -28.31 4.66
N LYS A 177 -21.73 -27.57 4.09
CA LYS A 177 -21.59 -26.11 4.26
C LYS A 177 -22.43 -25.30 3.27
N ASP A 178 -23.15 -25.97 2.37
CA ASP A 178 -23.93 -25.38 1.28
C ASP A 178 -23.15 -24.40 0.39
N HIS A 179 -21.87 -24.71 0.14
CA HIS A 179 -20.96 -23.84 -0.63
C HIS A 179 -20.31 -24.58 -1.80
N ILE A 180 -19.90 -23.81 -2.80
CA ILE A 180 -19.07 -24.26 -3.91
C ILE A 180 -17.90 -23.30 -4.15
N LEU A 181 -16.71 -23.86 -4.35
CA LEU A 181 -15.52 -23.14 -4.79
C LEU A 181 -15.33 -23.31 -6.29
N LEU A 182 -14.96 -22.22 -6.95
CA LEU A 182 -14.72 -22.12 -8.39
C LEU A 182 -13.37 -21.44 -8.62
N PHE A 183 -12.61 -21.92 -9.60
CA PHE A 183 -11.28 -21.38 -9.88
C PHE A 183 -11.16 -21.00 -11.37
N LYS A 184 -10.77 -19.75 -11.62
CA LYS A 184 -10.48 -19.22 -12.95
C LYS A 184 -9.08 -18.62 -13.00
N GLU A 185 -8.52 -18.61 -14.20
CA GLU A 185 -7.27 -17.93 -14.50
C GLU A 185 -7.46 -17.06 -15.74
N ILE A 186 -6.98 -15.82 -15.65
CA ILE A 186 -6.82 -14.90 -16.77
C ILE A 186 -5.32 -14.81 -17.04
N SER A 187 -4.86 -14.97 -18.27
CA SER A 187 -3.43 -14.92 -18.58
C SER A 187 -3.16 -14.22 -19.90
N TRP A 188 -2.07 -13.48 -19.95
CA TRP A 188 -1.57 -12.85 -21.17
C TRP A 188 -0.03 -12.79 -21.16
N GLN A 189 0.53 -12.50 -22.33
CA GLN A 189 1.96 -12.27 -22.51
C GLN A 189 2.20 -10.98 -23.30
N ASN A 190 3.37 -10.38 -23.08
CA ASN A 190 3.87 -9.20 -23.78
C ASN A 190 2.91 -8.00 -23.74
N ALA A 191 2.40 -7.69 -22.55
CA ALA A 191 1.58 -6.50 -22.38
C ALA A 191 2.41 -5.24 -22.51
N ARG A 192 1.85 -4.27 -23.23
CA ARG A 192 2.41 -2.92 -23.35
C ARG A 192 1.46 -1.96 -22.66
N ILE A 193 1.95 -1.33 -21.62
CA ILE A 193 1.22 -0.32 -20.87
C ILE A 193 1.95 1.01 -21.09
N GLU A 194 1.24 1.98 -21.64
CA GLU A 194 1.76 3.32 -21.88
C GLU A 194 0.87 4.34 -21.16
N ALA A 195 1.48 5.32 -20.50
CA ALA A 195 0.75 6.41 -19.84
C ALA A 195 1.50 7.73 -19.99
N SER A 196 0.80 8.81 -20.34
CA SER A 196 1.37 10.14 -20.54
C SER A 196 0.44 11.23 -20.02
N ALA A 197 0.97 12.26 -19.38
CA ALA A 197 0.22 13.44 -18.99
C ALA A 197 -0.21 14.24 -20.24
N ASN A 198 -1.39 14.86 -20.15
CA ASN A 198 -1.93 15.77 -21.17
C ASN A 198 -1.42 17.20 -20.94
N ASP A 199 -0.10 17.40 -20.82
CA ASP A 199 0.47 18.74 -20.64
C ASP A 199 0.95 19.32 -21.98
N SER A 200 0.53 20.54 -22.30
CA SER A 200 0.92 21.24 -23.54
C SER A 200 2.38 21.74 -23.52
N ASN A 201 2.97 21.88 -22.34
CA ASN A 201 4.32 22.43 -22.14
C ASN A 201 5.43 21.37 -22.07
N THR A 202 5.08 20.09 -21.96
CA THR A 202 6.04 18.98 -21.91
C THR A 202 5.72 18.08 -23.08
N ALA A 203 6.61 17.94 -24.07
CA ALA A 203 6.45 16.92 -25.11
C ALA A 203 6.10 15.60 -24.42
N ALA A 204 4.89 15.08 -24.65
CA ALA A 204 4.24 14.07 -23.80
C ALA A 204 5.11 12.81 -23.67
N ALA A 205 5.95 12.78 -22.64
CA ALA A 205 6.87 11.68 -22.41
C ALA A 205 6.07 10.54 -21.78
N ALA A 206 5.67 9.58 -22.60
CA ALA A 206 4.91 8.41 -22.13
C ALA A 206 5.82 7.51 -21.28
N ILE A 207 5.38 7.17 -20.08
CA ILE A 207 5.92 6.07 -19.28
C ILE A 207 5.54 4.79 -19.99
N ARG A 208 6.53 3.92 -20.21
CA ARG A 208 6.31 2.58 -20.74
C ARG A 208 6.62 1.56 -19.66
N LEU A 209 5.66 0.70 -19.40
CA LEU A 209 5.85 -0.49 -18.57
C LEU A 209 5.72 -1.71 -19.47
N ILE A 210 6.77 -2.53 -19.46
CA ILE A 210 6.79 -3.79 -20.20
C ILE A 210 6.56 -4.91 -19.19
N ALA A 211 5.48 -5.66 -19.41
CA ALA A 211 5.14 -6.83 -18.61
C ALA A 211 5.24 -8.09 -19.48
N ASN A 212 6.18 -8.97 -19.16
CA ASN A 212 6.47 -10.16 -19.97
C ASN A 212 5.32 -11.18 -19.94
N ALA A 213 4.99 -11.69 -18.76
CA ALA A 213 3.86 -12.58 -18.57
C ALA A 213 3.12 -12.21 -17.30
N CYS A 214 1.79 -12.28 -17.37
CA CYS A 214 0.94 -12.03 -16.23
C CYS A 214 -0.17 -13.08 -16.16
N ARG A 215 -0.51 -13.46 -14.93
CA ARG A 215 -1.61 -14.37 -14.61
C ARG A 215 -2.42 -13.77 -13.48
N ILE A 216 -3.73 -13.71 -13.65
CA ILE A 216 -4.69 -13.37 -12.59
C ILE A 216 -5.45 -14.64 -12.25
N ARG A 217 -5.26 -15.14 -11.03
CA ARG A 217 -6.04 -16.26 -10.49
C ARG A 217 -7.20 -15.75 -9.66
N ILE A 218 -8.40 -16.25 -9.94
CA ILE A 218 -9.62 -15.87 -9.26
C ILE A 218 -10.23 -17.12 -8.63
N SER A 219 -10.31 -17.14 -7.30
CA SER A 219 -11.02 -18.16 -6.53
C SER A 219 -12.30 -17.55 -5.98
N MET A 220 -13.44 -18.18 -6.25
CA MET A 220 -14.76 -17.68 -5.85
C MET A 220 -15.45 -18.70 -4.97
N LYS A 221 -16.02 -18.26 -3.86
CA LYS A 221 -16.93 -19.06 -3.02
C LYS A 221 -18.35 -18.57 -3.24
N LYS A 222 -19.23 -19.47 -3.68
CA LYS A 222 -20.65 -19.18 -3.90
C LYS A 222 -21.54 -20.04 -3.00
N ASN A 223 -22.69 -19.50 -2.64
CA ASN A 223 -23.75 -20.23 -1.95
C ASN A 223 -24.50 -21.13 -2.95
N LEU A 224 -24.77 -22.38 -2.55
CA LEU A 224 -25.51 -23.33 -3.39
C LEU A 224 -27.03 -23.06 -3.39
N GLN A 225 -27.58 -22.43 -2.35
CA GLN A 225 -29.01 -22.12 -2.25
C GLN A 225 -29.49 -21.05 -3.23
N ASP A 226 -28.68 -20.00 -3.44
CA ASP A 226 -29.08 -18.80 -4.19
C ASP A 226 -28.03 -18.35 -5.23
N SER A 227 -26.91 -19.07 -5.35
CA SER A 227 -25.80 -18.77 -6.27
C SER A 227 -25.07 -17.44 -6.00
N THR A 228 -25.32 -16.80 -4.87
CA THR A 228 -24.68 -15.52 -4.49
C THR A 228 -23.20 -15.71 -4.16
N MET A 229 -22.41 -14.67 -4.40
CA MET A 229 -20.99 -14.64 -4.03
C MET A 229 -20.85 -14.43 -2.52
N VAL A 230 -20.12 -15.31 -1.85
CA VAL A 230 -19.84 -15.23 -0.41
C VAL A 230 -18.51 -14.51 -0.19
N THR A 231 -17.44 -15.00 -0.81
CA THR A 231 -16.08 -14.44 -0.74
C THR A 231 -15.34 -14.66 -2.05
N SER A 232 -14.31 -13.87 -2.29
CA SER A 232 -13.44 -14.04 -3.47
C SER A 232 -11.99 -13.72 -3.17
N ARG A 233 -11.07 -14.48 -3.77
CA ARG A 233 -9.64 -14.22 -3.74
C ARG A 233 -9.16 -13.94 -5.15
N VAL A 234 -8.56 -12.78 -5.36
CA VAL A 234 -7.96 -12.39 -6.65
C VAL A 234 -6.46 -12.26 -6.46
N MET A 235 -5.66 -13.00 -7.24
CA MET A 235 -4.21 -12.99 -7.20
C MET A 235 -3.65 -12.62 -8.56
N VAL A 236 -3.06 -11.43 -8.68
CA VAL A 236 -2.36 -10.93 -9.86
C VAL A 236 -0.88 -11.24 -9.71
N HIS A 237 -0.29 -11.92 -10.69
CA HIS A 237 1.11 -12.32 -10.69
C HIS A 237 1.80 -11.88 -11.97
N PHE A 238 2.86 -11.07 -11.84
CA PHE A 238 3.76 -10.70 -12.92
C PHE A 238 5.10 -11.42 -12.75
N ASP A 239 5.60 -12.01 -13.83
CA ASP A 239 6.93 -12.65 -13.83
C ASP A 239 8.03 -11.57 -13.77
N ASP A 240 8.12 -10.73 -14.80
CA ASP A 240 9.08 -9.63 -14.87
C ASP A 240 8.36 -8.33 -15.24
N LEU A 241 8.64 -7.28 -14.46
CA LEU A 241 8.26 -5.90 -14.76
C LEU A 241 9.51 -5.05 -14.93
N LEU A 242 9.63 -4.40 -16.09
CA LEU A 242 10.72 -3.49 -16.40
C LEU A 242 10.17 -2.11 -16.71
N SER A 243 10.74 -1.08 -16.06
CA SER A 243 10.48 0.30 -16.43
C SER A 243 11.76 1.13 -16.44
N VAL A 244 11.89 1.93 -17.50
CA VAL A 244 12.91 2.98 -17.62
C VAL A 244 12.16 4.30 -17.61
N VAL A 245 12.44 5.13 -16.60
CA VAL A 245 11.67 6.34 -16.32
C VAL A 245 12.63 7.52 -16.17
N ASN A 246 12.37 8.61 -16.88
CA ASN A 246 13.07 9.88 -16.66
C ASN A 246 12.32 10.82 -15.71
N ASP A 247 12.93 11.94 -15.34
CA ASP A 247 12.31 12.90 -14.41
C ASP A 247 10.98 13.46 -14.95
N ALA A 248 10.89 13.79 -16.24
CA ALA A 248 9.66 14.27 -16.88
C ALA A 248 8.54 13.21 -16.85
N GLN A 249 8.86 11.96 -17.15
CA GLN A 249 7.95 10.82 -17.08
C GLN A 249 7.48 10.57 -15.65
N LEU A 250 8.38 10.63 -14.65
CA LEU A 250 8.00 10.45 -13.25
C LEU A 250 7.07 11.58 -12.76
N LYS A 251 7.33 12.82 -13.15
CA LYS A 251 6.45 13.97 -12.87
C LYS A 251 5.05 13.76 -13.46
N SER A 252 4.99 13.32 -14.73
CA SER A 252 3.75 12.93 -15.40
C SER A 252 3.02 11.81 -14.66
N ALA A 253 3.74 10.80 -14.17
CA ALA A 253 3.20 9.69 -13.37
C ALA A 253 2.53 10.19 -12.09
N LEU A 254 3.20 11.09 -11.38
CA LEU A 254 2.74 11.64 -10.10
C LEU A 254 1.48 12.49 -10.28
N ASN A 255 1.41 13.31 -11.33
CA ASN A 255 0.21 14.07 -11.67
C ASN A 255 -0.96 13.13 -12.00
N THR A 256 -0.71 12.10 -12.81
CA THR A 256 -1.70 11.06 -13.15
C THR A 256 -2.21 10.35 -11.89
N TYR A 257 -1.30 9.93 -11.01
CA TYR A 257 -1.63 9.27 -9.74
C TYR A 257 -2.49 10.16 -8.84
N LYS A 258 -2.18 11.46 -8.74
CA LYS A 258 -2.97 12.44 -7.97
C LYS A 258 -4.40 12.51 -8.50
N GLU A 259 -4.57 12.70 -9.80
CA GLU A 259 -5.89 12.80 -10.43
C GLU A 259 -6.74 11.55 -10.18
N ILE A 260 -6.16 10.36 -10.41
CA ILE A 260 -6.85 9.09 -10.15
C ILE A 260 -7.22 8.97 -8.67
N THR A 261 -6.30 9.30 -7.76
CA THR A 261 -6.54 9.23 -6.32
C THR A 261 -7.65 10.17 -5.87
N GLN A 262 -7.70 11.39 -6.41
CA GLN A 262 -8.77 12.35 -6.10
C GLN A 262 -10.13 11.87 -6.62
N LEU A 263 -10.19 11.33 -7.83
CA LEU A 263 -11.41 10.74 -8.40
C LEU A 263 -11.90 9.55 -7.58
N MET A 264 -11.00 8.64 -7.19
CA MET A 264 -11.34 7.49 -6.34
C MET A 264 -11.88 7.91 -4.98
N LYS A 265 -11.29 8.96 -4.36
CA LYS A 265 -11.77 9.52 -3.09
C LYS A 265 -13.19 10.07 -3.21
N ARG A 266 -13.46 10.94 -4.18
CA ARG A 266 -14.80 11.48 -4.43
C ARG A 266 -15.82 10.37 -4.69
N ALA A 267 -15.44 9.35 -5.46
CA ALA A 267 -16.31 8.20 -5.72
C ALA A 267 -16.60 7.39 -4.45
N SER A 268 -15.61 7.22 -3.58
CA SER A 268 -15.81 6.59 -2.28
C SER A 268 -16.73 7.42 -1.38
N GLU A 269 -16.59 8.74 -1.35
CA GLU A 269 -17.45 9.65 -0.57
C GLU A 269 -18.90 9.60 -1.06
N GLN A 270 -19.13 9.66 -2.38
CA GLN A 270 -20.46 9.52 -2.97
C GLN A 270 -21.14 8.19 -2.57
N ARG A 271 -20.37 7.08 -2.54
CA ARG A 271 -20.85 5.77 -2.08
C ARG A 271 -21.23 5.80 -0.59
N LYS A 272 -20.38 6.40 0.25
CA LYS A 272 -20.66 6.56 1.69
C LYS A 272 -21.94 7.38 1.93
N GLN A 273 -22.10 8.50 1.23
CA GLN A 273 -23.28 9.37 1.33
C GLN A 273 -24.56 8.66 0.89
N LYS A 274 -24.59 8.06 -0.30
CA LYS A 274 -25.78 7.35 -0.80
C LYS A 274 -26.17 6.13 0.04
N ALA A 275 -25.20 5.44 0.62
CA ALA A 275 -25.46 4.38 1.58
C ALA A 275 -26.12 4.92 2.86
N GLY A 276 -25.62 6.04 3.40
CA GLY A 276 -26.25 6.76 4.52
C GLY A 276 -27.70 7.21 4.21
N ASP A 277 -27.94 7.79 3.04
CA ASP A 277 -29.28 8.23 2.61
C ASP A 277 -30.28 7.07 2.50
N LYS A 278 -29.83 5.93 1.96
CA LYS A 278 -30.65 4.71 1.87
C LYS A 278 -31.04 4.21 3.27
N LEU A 279 -30.13 4.36 4.24
CA LEU A 279 -30.36 3.96 5.62
C LEU A 279 -31.30 4.93 6.34
N MET A 280 -31.16 6.25 6.17
CA MET A 280 -32.11 7.22 6.72
C MET A 280 -33.55 6.99 6.20
N LYS A 281 -33.70 6.64 4.92
CA LYS A 281 -35.00 6.29 4.33
C LYS A 281 -35.57 4.99 4.90
N LEU A 282 -34.72 4.01 5.24
CA LEU A 282 -35.13 2.76 5.88
C LEU A 282 -35.48 2.96 7.37
N GLU A 283 -34.77 3.83 8.07
CA GLU A 283 -35.03 4.19 9.47
C GLU A 283 -36.33 5.00 9.64
N GLN A 284 -36.62 5.92 8.72
CA GLN A 284 -37.87 6.69 8.71
C GLN A 284 -39.11 5.84 8.38
N GLN A 285 -38.94 4.60 7.93
CA GLN A 285 -40.02 3.70 7.52
C GLN A 285 -40.28 2.54 8.51
N GLN A 286 -39.58 2.44 9.65
CA GLN A 286 -39.79 1.34 10.60
C GLN A 286 -40.18 1.78 12.02
N THR A 287 -41.31 1.25 12.49
CA THR A 287 -41.64 1.04 13.91
C THR A 287 -40.66 0.03 14.54
N PRO A 288 -40.42 0.09 15.87
CA PRO A 288 -39.34 -0.66 16.52
C PRO A 288 -39.66 -2.16 16.60
N SER A 289 -39.26 -2.92 15.57
CA SER A 289 -39.10 -4.38 15.68
C SER A 289 -37.98 -4.89 14.77
N THR A 290 -36.92 -5.36 15.45
CA THR A 290 -35.95 -6.39 15.02
C THR A 290 -35.25 -6.21 13.67
N PHE A 291 -34.31 -5.25 13.59
CA PHE A 291 -33.19 -5.33 12.64
C PHE A 291 -32.22 -6.44 13.11
N GLN A 292 -32.26 -7.60 12.45
CA GLN A 292 -31.17 -8.59 12.45
C GLN A 292 -30.43 -8.48 11.11
N PRO A 293 -29.22 -7.90 11.07
CA PRO A 293 -28.31 -8.16 9.96
C PRO A 293 -27.90 -9.64 10.05
N LYS A 294 -28.30 -10.46 9.07
CA LYS A 294 -27.73 -11.81 8.92
C LYS A 294 -26.29 -11.66 8.43
N ALA A 295 -25.34 -11.70 9.36
CA ALA A 295 -23.95 -12.01 9.04
C ALA A 295 -23.85 -13.47 8.53
N PRO A 296 -22.83 -13.82 7.74
CA PRO A 296 -22.48 -15.21 7.51
C PRO A 296 -22.23 -15.87 8.86
N SER A 297 -23.02 -16.89 9.20
CA SER A 297 -22.84 -17.68 10.42
C SER A 297 -21.54 -18.47 10.32
N THR A 298 -20.44 -17.93 10.81
CA THR A 298 -19.34 -18.75 11.30
C THR A 298 -19.83 -19.37 12.61
N GLY A 299 -20.21 -20.64 12.57
CA GLY A 299 -20.57 -21.41 13.75
C GLY A 299 -19.37 -21.54 14.67
N LEU A 300 -19.27 -20.64 15.64
CA LEU A 300 -18.39 -20.74 16.81
C LEU A 300 -19.16 -20.16 17.98
N ASN A 301 -20.01 -20.98 18.59
CA ASN A 301 -20.64 -20.74 19.89
C ASN A 301 -21.04 -22.11 20.47
N ASP A 302 -20.05 -22.92 20.82
CA ASP A 302 -20.21 -23.92 21.88
C ASP A 302 -19.29 -23.50 23.04
N PRO A 303 -19.79 -23.46 24.29
CA PRO A 303 -18.96 -23.15 25.43
C PRO A 303 -17.96 -24.28 25.65
N VAL A 304 -16.67 -24.00 25.46
CA VAL A 304 -15.57 -24.93 25.76
C VAL A 304 -15.51 -25.10 27.28
N ASN A 305 -16.06 -26.22 27.76
CA ASN A 305 -15.71 -26.77 29.06
C ASN A 305 -14.22 -27.11 29.04
N LEU A 306 -13.43 -26.41 29.86
CA LEU A 306 -12.05 -26.77 30.14
C LEU A 306 -12.03 -28.06 31.00
N SER A 307 -11.96 -29.20 30.34
CA SER A 307 -11.43 -30.42 30.94
C SER A 307 -10.78 -31.33 29.89
N ASN A 308 -9.46 -31.46 30.02
CA ASN A 308 -8.61 -32.58 29.58
C ASN A 308 -8.97 -33.30 28.26
N SER A 309 -8.36 -32.88 27.16
CA SER A 309 -7.87 -33.79 26.10
C SER A 309 -6.78 -33.11 25.29
N ALA A 310 -5.55 -33.19 25.79
CA ALA A 310 -4.38 -33.14 24.93
C ALA A 310 -4.37 -34.39 24.03
N ASN A 311 -3.99 -34.20 22.77
CA ASN A 311 -3.91 -35.18 21.67
C ASN A 311 -5.22 -35.53 20.95
N ASN A 312 -5.56 -34.72 19.92
CA ASN A 312 -6.00 -35.21 18.60
C ASN A 312 -6.16 -34.04 17.61
N GLN A 313 -5.05 -33.53 17.06
CA GLN A 313 -5.09 -32.75 15.81
C GLN A 313 -5.31 -33.74 14.64
N SER A 314 -6.56 -34.06 14.34
CA SER A 314 -6.90 -34.65 13.05
C SER A 314 -6.93 -33.53 12.01
N LYS A 315 -5.92 -33.47 11.13
CA LYS A 315 -6.01 -32.66 9.91
C LYS A 315 -7.18 -33.25 9.12
N SER A 316 -8.25 -32.47 8.94
CA SER A 316 -9.32 -32.89 8.05
C SER A 316 -8.70 -33.08 6.65
N ASN A 317 -8.97 -34.23 6.03
CA ASN A 317 -8.55 -34.51 4.65
C ASN A 317 -9.58 -33.98 3.63
N ASP A 318 -10.48 -33.07 4.03
CA ASP A 318 -11.45 -32.49 3.11
C ASP A 318 -10.73 -31.49 2.18
N PRO A 319 -10.62 -31.77 0.86
CA PRO A 319 -9.99 -30.86 -0.08
C PRO A 319 -10.67 -29.49 -0.10
N PHE A 320 -11.98 -29.41 0.23
CA PHE A 320 -12.67 -28.13 0.29
C PHE A 320 -12.09 -27.22 1.38
N GLU A 321 -11.82 -27.75 2.57
CA GLU A 321 -11.28 -26.96 3.69
C GLU A 321 -9.87 -26.47 3.41
N HIS A 322 -9.06 -27.27 2.71
CA HIS A 322 -7.72 -26.87 2.31
C HIS A 322 -7.70 -25.69 1.31
N TYR A 323 -8.69 -25.61 0.42
CA TYR A 323 -8.80 -24.55 -0.59
C TYR A 323 -9.79 -23.45 -0.25
N ASP A 324 -10.33 -23.43 0.97
CA ASP A 324 -11.38 -22.50 1.33
C ASP A 324 -10.91 -21.04 1.22
N VAL A 325 -11.82 -20.19 0.72
CA VAL A 325 -11.62 -18.75 0.65
C VAL A 325 -12.33 -18.15 1.86
N VAL A 326 -11.59 -18.11 2.98
CA VAL A 326 -12.12 -17.68 4.29
C VAL A 326 -12.65 -16.25 4.24
N GLU A 327 -11.91 -15.34 3.61
CA GLU A 327 -12.29 -13.94 3.45
C GLU A 327 -11.94 -13.40 2.06
N THR A 328 -12.59 -12.30 1.68
CA THR A 328 -12.29 -11.61 0.43
C THR A 328 -10.92 -10.98 0.50
N SER A 329 -10.10 -11.20 -0.54
CA SER A 329 -8.70 -10.76 -0.54
C SER A 329 -8.18 -10.48 -1.94
N LEU A 330 -7.32 -9.46 -2.06
CA LEU A 330 -6.69 -9.03 -3.30
C LEU A 330 -5.17 -9.12 -3.13
N HIS A 331 -4.50 -9.78 -4.05
CA HIS A 331 -3.07 -10.02 -3.97
C HIS A 331 -2.42 -9.59 -5.27
N PHE A 332 -1.35 -8.82 -5.17
CA PHE A 332 -0.53 -8.38 -6.28
C PHE A 332 0.90 -8.83 -6.03
N ASN A 333 1.48 -9.58 -6.96
CA ASN A 333 2.82 -10.10 -6.82
C ASN A 333 3.63 -9.87 -8.10
N VAL A 334 4.87 -9.45 -7.93
CA VAL A 334 5.85 -9.26 -8.99
C VAL A 334 7.09 -10.04 -8.60
N LYS A 335 7.42 -11.08 -9.38
CA LYS A 335 8.59 -11.93 -9.09
C LYS A 335 9.89 -11.16 -9.27
N ARG A 336 9.98 -10.27 -10.27
CA ARG A 336 11.11 -9.36 -10.43
C ARG A 336 10.68 -8.01 -10.98
N LEU A 337 11.04 -6.95 -10.27
CA LEU A 337 10.83 -5.56 -10.69
C LEU A 337 12.19 -4.89 -10.89
N ASP A 338 12.49 -4.51 -12.13
CA ASP A 338 13.69 -3.76 -12.51
C ASP A 338 13.30 -2.33 -12.88
N LEU A 339 13.86 -1.36 -12.16
CA LEU A 339 13.61 0.07 -12.38
C LEU A 339 14.91 0.80 -12.68
N HIS A 340 14.90 1.56 -13.78
CA HIS A 340 15.98 2.44 -14.18
C HIS A 340 15.48 3.89 -14.18
N ILE A 341 15.97 4.70 -13.25
CA ILE A 341 15.62 6.12 -13.14
C ILE A 341 16.73 6.94 -13.77
N ILE A 342 16.39 7.75 -14.76
CA ILE A 342 17.34 8.63 -15.47
C ILE A 342 16.96 10.07 -15.16
N ALA A 343 17.85 10.86 -14.57
CA ALA A 343 17.59 12.27 -14.33
C ALA A 343 18.48 13.13 -15.23
N ASP A 344 17.85 14.00 -16.03
CA ASP A 344 18.49 14.96 -16.92
C ASP A 344 17.68 16.26 -16.95
N SER A 345 17.69 17.00 -15.84
CA SER A 345 16.99 18.27 -15.70
C SER A 345 17.97 19.41 -15.44
N ASP A 346 17.65 20.62 -15.91
CA ASP A 346 18.50 21.80 -15.70
C ASP A 346 18.60 22.18 -14.21
N VAL A 347 17.56 21.89 -13.43
CA VAL A 347 17.56 22.05 -11.97
C VAL A 347 18.55 21.08 -11.33
N LEU A 348 18.53 19.82 -11.77
CA LEU A 348 19.49 18.80 -11.33
C LEU A 348 20.93 19.23 -11.68
N LYS A 349 21.18 19.65 -12.93
CA LYS A 349 22.49 20.14 -13.38
C LYS A 349 23.00 21.30 -12.54
N SER A 350 22.13 22.26 -12.24
CA SER A 350 22.48 23.43 -11.43
C SER A 350 22.82 23.04 -9.99
N HIS A 351 22.02 22.16 -9.38
CA HIS A 351 22.24 21.69 -8.02
C HIS A 351 23.51 20.82 -7.91
N LEU A 352 23.75 19.92 -8.86
CA LEU A 352 24.96 19.09 -8.89
C LEU A 352 26.22 19.94 -9.11
N ARG A 353 26.17 20.99 -9.95
CA ARG A 353 27.28 21.94 -10.10
C ARG A 353 27.64 22.66 -8.79
N LEU A 354 26.65 22.95 -7.94
CA LEU A 354 26.88 23.56 -6.62
C LEU A 354 27.50 22.56 -5.63
N MET A 355 26.96 21.34 -5.56
CA MET A 355 27.35 20.31 -4.58
C MET A 355 28.65 19.58 -4.97
N MET A 356 28.95 19.47 -6.27
CA MET A 356 30.06 18.70 -6.82
C MET A 356 30.92 19.55 -7.77
N ARG A 357 31.49 20.67 -7.25
CA ARG A 357 32.28 21.65 -8.03
C ARG A 357 33.35 21.03 -8.96
N ASP A 358 33.98 19.92 -8.54
CA ASP A 358 35.07 19.27 -9.28
C ASP A 358 34.62 18.12 -10.20
N ARG A 359 33.36 17.67 -10.10
CA ARG A 359 32.79 16.61 -10.92
C ARG A 359 31.64 17.22 -11.71
N ILE A 360 31.94 17.74 -12.90
CA ILE A 360 30.95 18.22 -13.88
C ILE A 360 30.10 17.02 -14.32
N ALA A 361 29.13 16.65 -13.50
CA ALA A 361 28.16 15.61 -13.77
C ALA A 361 26.87 16.28 -14.22
N GLU A 362 26.49 16.04 -15.47
CA GLU A 362 25.34 16.71 -16.10
C GLU A 362 24.09 15.81 -16.12
N SER A 363 24.26 14.52 -15.87
CA SER A 363 23.17 13.55 -15.78
C SER A 363 23.58 12.38 -14.89
N GLY A 364 22.58 11.68 -14.34
CA GLY A 364 22.80 10.46 -13.59
C GLY A 364 21.69 9.43 -13.80
N ALA A 365 22.06 8.16 -13.67
CA ALA A 365 21.13 7.03 -13.73
C ALA A 365 21.22 6.16 -12.48
N LEU A 366 20.08 5.89 -11.85
CA LEU A 366 19.92 4.97 -10.72
C LEU A 366 19.28 3.68 -11.21
N GLN A 367 19.81 2.54 -10.76
CA GLN A 367 19.23 1.22 -11.03
C GLN A 367 18.87 0.54 -9.73
N MET A 368 17.65 -0.01 -9.66
CA MET A 368 17.21 -0.86 -8.56
C MET A 368 16.49 -2.10 -9.08
N THR A 369 16.69 -3.20 -8.35
CA THR A 369 16.01 -4.47 -8.57
C THR A 369 15.35 -4.89 -7.27
N ILE A 370 14.07 -5.27 -7.35
CA ILE A 370 13.29 -5.82 -6.25
C ILE A 370 12.85 -7.23 -6.65
N ALA A 371 13.14 -8.21 -5.81
CA ALA A 371 12.73 -9.59 -6.01
C ALA A 371 11.52 -9.91 -5.12
N ASN A 372 10.52 -10.56 -5.72
CA ASN A 372 9.26 -10.98 -5.10
C ASN A 372 8.62 -9.86 -4.26
N LEU A 373 8.23 -8.77 -4.91
CA LEU A 373 7.33 -7.79 -4.32
C LEU A 373 5.93 -8.39 -4.21
N SER A 374 5.33 -8.40 -3.03
CA SER A 374 3.91 -8.71 -2.85
C SER A 374 3.18 -7.59 -2.12
N ILE A 375 1.93 -7.36 -2.51
CA ILE A 375 0.99 -6.45 -1.86
C ILE A 375 -0.32 -7.22 -1.71
N ASP A 376 -0.67 -7.51 -0.46
CA ASP A 376 -1.84 -8.30 -0.08
C ASP A 376 -2.82 -7.38 0.65
N HIS A 377 -4.08 -7.34 0.21
CA HIS A 377 -5.11 -6.47 0.75
C HIS A 377 -6.33 -7.28 1.20
N TYR A 378 -6.72 -7.07 2.46
CA TYR A 378 -7.81 -7.73 3.16
C TYR A 378 -8.80 -6.65 3.64
N PRO A 379 -9.81 -6.31 2.81
CA PRO A 379 -10.67 -5.16 3.07
C PRO A 379 -11.68 -5.35 4.20
N TYR A 380 -12.02 -6.59 4.58
CA TYR A 380 -13.14 -6.92 5.47
C TYR A 380 -12.75 -7.84 6.62
N HIS A 381 -11.53 -7.70 7.14
CA HIS A 381 -11.04 -8.57 8.21
C HIS A 381 -11.72 -8.22 9.53
N GLU A 382 -12.20 -9.21 10.30
CA GLU A 382 -12.82 -8.92 11.60
C GLU A 382 -11.75 -8.60 12.65
N ALA A 383 -11.90 -7.46 13.33
CA ALA A 383 -10.87 -6.99 14.24
C ALA A 383 -10.69 -7.91 15.44
N GLY A 384 -9.44 -8.32 15.70
CA GLY A 384 -9.10 -9.26 16.79
C GLY A 384 -9.32 -10.74 16.45
N SER A 385 -9.76 -11.06 15.23
CA SER A 385 -9.78 -12.44 14.74
C SER A 385 -8.38 -12.91 14.29
N THR A 386 -8.21 -14.21 14.08
CA THR A 386 -6.91 -14.78 13.68
C THR A 386 -6.58 -14.47 12.23
N LYS A 387 -5.29 -14.21 11.95
CA LYS A 387 -4.75 -13.92 10.60
C LYS A 387 -4.06 -15.14 9.97
N LYS A 388 -4.16 -16.33 10.56
CA LYS A 388 -3.44 -17.55 10.14
C LYS A 388 -3.73 -18.00 8.70
N HIS A 389 -4.89 -17.64 8.15
CA HIS A 389 -5.27 -17.95 6.77
C HIS A 389 -4.75 -16.93 5.74
N TRP A 390 -4.07 -15.86 6.18
CA TRP A 390 -3.46 -14.90 5.28
C TRP A 390 -2.29 -15.50 4.51
N ILE A 391 -2.07 -14.99 3.29
CA ILE A 391 -0.96 -15.41 2.45
C ILE A 391 0.33 -14.96 3.11
N LYS A 392 1.34 -15.84 3.13
CA LYS A 392 2.65 -15.59 3.76
C LYS A 392 2.58 -15.18 5.24
N TYR A 393 1.49 -15.49 5.96
CA TYR A 393 1.44 -15.26 7.42
C TYR A 393 2.57 -16.03 8.11
N SER A 394 3.31 -15.34 8.96
CA SER A 394 4.38 -15.89 9.77
C SER A 394 4.17 -15.46 11.21
N GLU A 395 3.98 -16.43 12.11
CA GLU A 395 3.86 -16.17 13.55
C GLU A 395 5.11 -15.42 14.08
N LEU A 396 6.29 -15.67 13.50
CA LEU A 396 7.55 -14.99 13.85
C LEU A 396 7.53 -13.49 13.51
N LEU A 397 6.97 -13.12 12.34
CA LEU A 397 6.83 -11.72 11.93
C LEU A 397 5.65 -11.04 12.66
N ALA A 398 4.63 -11.81 13.02
CA ALA A 398 3.44 -11.29 13.65
C ALA A 398 3.65 -10.91 15.13
N LEU A 399 4.51 -11.62 15.88
CA LEU A 399 4.65 -11.46 17.33
C LEU A 399 4.86 -10.01 17.80
N ASN A 400 5.85 -9.32 17.25
CA ASN A 400 6.19 -7.94 17.65
C ASN A 400 5.09 -6.93 17.27
N ARG A 401 4.37 -7.20 16.18
CA ARG A 401 3.24 -6.38 15.73
C ARG A 401 2.03 -6.63 16.60
N GLU A 402 1.65 -7.89 16.82
CA GLU A 402 0.48 -8.27 17.60
C GLU A 402 0.55 -7.73 19.03
N GLU A 403 1.72 -7.81 19.70
CA GLU A 403 1.94 -7.19 21.01
C GLU A 403 1.73 -5.67 20.97
N TRP A 404 2.26 -5.00 19.94
CA TRP A 404 2.11 -3.55 19.77
C TRP A 404 0.67 -3.12 19.46
N ILE A 405 -0.03 -3.86 18.60
CA ILE A 405 -1.44 -3.61 18.29
C ILE A 405 -2.31 -3.82 19.53
N GLN A 406 -2.00 -4.80 20.37
CA GLN A 406 -2.68 -4.99 21.64
C GLN A 406 -2.52 -3.76 22.55
N GLN A 407 -1.30 -3.21 22.67
CA GLN A 407 -1.06 -1.99 23.44
C GLN A 407 -1.86 -0.80 22.89
N LEU A 408 -1.88 -0.59 21.57
CA LEU A 408 -2.68 0.47 20.94
C LEU A 408 -4.18 0.32 21.20
N ARG A 409 -4.70 -0.91 21.24
CA ARG A 409 -6.10 -1.18 21.57
C ARG A 409 -6.43 -0.89 23.02
N GLU A 410 -5.54 -1.23 23.93
CA GLU A 410 -5.69 -0.92 25.36
C GLU A 410 -5.71 0.60 25.57
N GLU A 411 -4.76 1.33 24.97
CA GLU A 411 -4.73 2.80 24.99
C GLU A 411 -6.00 3.42 24.40
N TRP A 412 -6.48 2.89 23.28
CA TRP A 412 -7.73 3.32 22.66
C TRP A 412 -8.94 3.10 23.58
N ASN A 413 -9.03 1.93 24.21
CA ASN A 413 -10.13 1.61 25.12
C ASN A 413 -10.13 2.55 26.33
N ASP A 414 -8.96 2.90 26.86
CA ASP A 414 -8.82 3.86 27.96
C ASP A 414 -9.25 5.27 27.55
N GLN A 415 -8.90 5.72 26.34
CA GLN A 415 -9.35 7.00 25.78
C GLN A 415 -10.88 7.02 25.61
N LEU A 416 -11.45 5.94 25.08
CA LEU A 416 -12.88 5.80 24.88
C LEU A 416 -13.64 5.77 26.22
N ASN A 417 -13.10 5.10 27.23
CA ASN A 417 -13.69 5.06 28.58
C ASN A 417 -13.61 6.41 29.30
N SER A 418 -12.48 7.13 29.15
CA SER A 418 -12.31 8.47 29.71
C SER A 418 -13.25 9.49 29.04
N ALA A 419 -13.42 9.40 27.71
CA ALA A 419 -14.38 10.23 27.00
C ALA A 419 -15.84 9.98 27.45
N LYS A 420 -16.18 8.73 27.80
CA LYS A 420 -17.50 8.35 28.34
C LYS A 420 -17.76 8.89 29.75
N SER A 421 -16.76 8.88 30.64
CA SER A 421 -16.95 9.36 32.02
C SER A 421 -17.27 10.85 32.10
N ASP A 422 -16.75 11.63 31.15
CA ASP A 422 -17.02 13.06 31.04
C ASP A 422 -18.36 13.37 30.35
N SER A 423 -19.04 12.37 29.78
CA SER A 423 -20.27 12.48 28.97
C SER A 423 -21.37 11.50 29.40
N ALA A 424 -21.58 11.36 30.73
CA ALA A 424 -22.47 10.36 31.35
C ALA A 424 -23.97 10.39 30.95
N ASN A 425 -24.42 11.30 30.07
CA ASN A 425 -25.80 11.40 29.58
C ASN A 425 -25.96 11.26 28.05
N ASP A 426 -24.91 10.86 27.31
CA ASP A 426 -24.97 10.88 25.84
C ASP A 426 -25.67 9.63 25.26
N GLU A 427 -26.80 9.83 24.57
CA GLU A 427 -27.67 8.79 23.98
C GLU A 427 -26.91 7.87 23.01
N MET A 428 -25.89 8.42 22.33
CA MET A 428 -25.06 7.71 21.35
C MET A 428 -24.10 6.71 22.00
N SER A 429 -23.54 7.03 23.18
CA SER A 429 -22.68 6.14 23.95
C SER A 429 -23.48 4.94 24.49
N MET A 430 -24.73 5.16 24.95
CA MET A 430 -25.64 4.07 25.31
C MET A 430 -26.06 3.22 24.10
N LYS A 431 -26.29 3.83 22.94
CA LYS A 431 -26.57 3.10 21.68
C LYS A 431 -25.38 2.23 21.24
N LEU A 432 -24.16 2.75 21.33
CA LEU A 432 -22.94 2.01 21.04
C LEU A 432 -22.77 0.83 22.00
N GLU A 433 -22.90 1.03 23.31
CA GLU A 433 -22.82 -0.06 24.29
C GLU A 433 -23.90 -1.11 24.08
N LYS A 434 -25.15 -0.68 23.86
CA LYS A 434 -26.25 -1.61 23.57
C LYS A 434 -25.98 -2.40 22.30
N ALA A 435 -25.45 -1.76 21.25
CA ALA A 435 -25.16 -2.43 19.98
C ALA A 435 -23.96 -3.40 20.06
N LEU A 436 -22.89 -3.02 20.78
CA LEU A 436 -21.74 -3.89 21.07
C LEU A 436 -22.12 -5.07 21.98
N ARG A 437 -22.84 -4.82 23.09
CA ARG A 437 -23.29 -5.88 24.03
C ARG A 437 -24.29 -6.84 23.40
N THR A 438 -25.11 -6.36 22.46
CA THR A 438 -26.03 -7.23 21.69
C THR A 438 -25.36 -7.93 20.51
N ASN A 439 -24.04 -7.77 20.34
CA ASN A 439 -23.22 -8.36 19.27
C ASN A 439 -23.73 -8.01 17.85
N ARG A 440 -24.44 -6.87 17.71
CA ARG A 440 -25.09 -6.46 16.46
C ARG A 440 -24.13 -5.77 15.49
N ILE A 441 -22.97 -5.33 15.97
CA ILE A 441 -22.00 -4.55 15.21
C ILE A 441 -20.59 -5.02 15.59
N ARG A 442 -19.77 -5.31 14.58
CA ARG A 442 -18.37 -5.74 14.74
C ARG A 442 -17.45 -4.70 14.10
N LEU A 443 -16.30 -4.47 14.73
CA LEU A 443 -15.25 -3.64 14.17
C LEU A 443 -14.50 -4.44 13.09
N PHE A 444 -14.26 -3.83 11.95
CA PHE A 444 -13.50 -4.42 10.85
C PHE A 444 -12.19 -3.67 10.62
N GLU A 445 -11.24 -4.40 10.06
CA GLU A 445 -9.92 -3.97 9.66
C GLU A 445 -9.80 -4.07 8.13
N SER A 446 -9.40 -2.98 7.50
CA SER A 446 -8.89 -2.96 6.13
C SER A 446 -7.36 -3.03 6.21
N CYS A 447 -6.80 -4.20 5.92
CA CYS A 447 -5.37 -4.45 6.08
C CYS A 447 -4.67 -4.51 4.73
N THR A 448 -3.51 -3.85 4.63
CA THR A 448 -2.61 -3.93 3.47
C THR A 448 -1.24 -4.37 3.94
N VAL A 449 -0.76 -5.50 3.44
CA VAL A 449 0.55 -6.08 3.74
C VAL A 449 1.41 -6.01 2.50
N LEU A 450 2.52 -5.28 2.57
CA LEU A 450 3.55 -5.25 1.54
C LEU A 450 4.75 -6.06 2.01
N ASN A 451 5.26 -6.94 1.17
CA ASN A 451 6.46 -7.73 1.45
C ASN A 451 7.44 -7.65 0.27
N ILE A 452 8.72 -7.56 0.59
CA ILE A 452 9.82 -7.63 -0.38
C ILE A 452 10.76 -8.73 0.10
N ASP A 453 10.96 -9.79 -0.69
CA ASP A 453 11.82 -10.90 -0.29
C ASP A 453 13.31 -10.56 -0.41
N ASP A 454 13.69 -9.76 -1.41
CA ASP A 454 15.07 -9.28 -1.61
C ASP A 454 15.11 -7.98 -2.44
N LEU A 455 16.18 -7.20 -2.30
CA LEU A 455 16.41 -5.96 -3.03
C LEU A 455 17.89 -5.64 -3.21
N VAL A 456 18.21 -5.00 -4.34
CA VAL A 456 19.55 -4.50 -4.64
C VAL A 456 19.46 -3.15 -5.33
N PHE A 457 20.07 -2.12 -4.75
CA PHE A 457 20.14 -0.77 -5.30
C PHE A 457 21.58 -0.48 -5.65
N TYR A 458 21.83 -0.04 -6.88
CA TYR A 458 23.17 0.32 -7.34
C TYR A 458 23.43 1.82 -7.15
N PRO A 459 24.69 2.22 -6.89
CA PRO A 459 25.04 3.64 -6.84
C PRO A 459 24.83 4.30 -8.21
N VAL A 460 24.54 5.59 -8.19
CA VAL A 460 24.22 6.39 -9.38
C VAL A 460 25.39 6.38 -10.37
N SER A 461 25.06 6.18 -11.64
CA SER A 461 25.99 6.33 -12.76
C SER A 461 26.03 7.75 -13.25
N LEU A 462 27.16 8.43 -13.06
CA LEU A 462 27.42 9.77 -13.58
C LEU A 462 28.19 9.69 -14.91
N ASN A 463 27.83 10.55 -15.85
CA ASN A 463 28.32 10.59 -17.23
C ASN A 463 29.85 10.82 -17.40
N ASN A 464 30.56 11.26 -16.37
CA ASN A 464 32.01 11.57 -16.43
C ASN A 464 32.91 10.52 -15.73
N THR A 465 32.40 9.31 -15.45
CA THR A 465 33.21 8.24 -14.83
C THR A 465 33.94 7.41 -15.89
N LYS A 466 35.24 7.68 -16.10
CA LYS A 466 36.08 7.06 -17.14
C LYS A 466 36.41 5.56 -16.95
N GLU A 467 35.89 4.88 -15.93
CA GLU A 467 36.05 3.42 -15.77
C GLU A 467 34.81 2.74 -15.17
N PRO A 468 34.35 1.60 -15.73
CA PRO A 468 33.37 0.75 -15.07
C PRO A 468 34.08 -0.10 -13.99
N LYS A 469 34.53 0.53 -12.90
CA LYS A 469 34.90 -0.24 -11.70
C LYS A 469 33.67 -1.03 -11.25
N ARG A 470 33.82 -2.33 -10.92
CA ARG A 470 32.74 -3.14 -10.31
C ARG A 470 32.13 -2.37 -9.15
N ARG A 471 30.94 -1.81 -9.34
CA ARG A 471 30.28 -0.98 -8.32
C ARG A 471 29.60 -1.89 -7.33
N ARG A 472 29.99 -1.80 -6.06
CA ARG A 472 29.31 -2.50 -4.98
C ARG A 472 27.90 -1.92 -4.82
N PRO A 473 26.87 -2.74 -4.58
CA PRO A 473 25.53 -2.25 -4.31
C PRO A 473 25.51 -1.24 -3.15
N LEU A 474 24.75 -0.16 -3.34
CA LEU A 474 24.47 0.88 -2.36
C LEU A 474 23.62 0.29 -1.22
N ILE A 475 22.52 -0.37 -1.56
CA ILE A 475 21.66 -1.05 -0.61
C ILE A 475 21.51 -2.49 -1.09
N THR A 476 21.68 -3.45 -0.20
CA THR A 476 21.46 -4.87 -0.47
C THR A 476 20.92 -5.54 0.77
N SER A 477 20.09 -6.56 0.60
CA SER A 477 19.83 -7.46 1.73
C SER A 477 21.12 -8.19 2.11
N ASP A 478 21.22 -8.55 3.39
CA ASP A 478 22.28 -9.41 3.91
C ASP A 478 21.79 -10.84 4.18
N ARG A 479 20.77 -11.23 3.40
CA ARG A 479 20.06 -12.49 3.54
C ARG A 479 20.97 -13.71 3.51
N THR A 480 22.00 -13.68 2.67
CA THR A 480 22.94 -14.79 2.45
C THR A 480 23.89 -14.97 3.64
N GLN A 481 24.39 -13.87 4.20
CA GLN A 481 25.27 -13.89 5.37
C GLN A 481 24.54 -14.42 6.62
N TYR A 482 23.28 -14.03 6.80
CA TYR A 482 22.46 -14.43 7.95
C TYR A 482 21.58 -15.67 7.71
N GLN A 483 21.66 -16.29 6.52
CA GLN A 483 20.89 -17.49 6.14
C GLN A 483 19.39 -17.36 6.43
N LEU A 484 18.78 -16.20 6.09
CA LEU A 484 17.37 -15.98 6.44
C LEU A 484 16.47 -17.01 5.70
N PRO A 485 15.49 -17.63 6.39
CA PRO A 485 14.54 -18.58 5.80
C PRO A 485 13.75 -17.99 4.63
N GLU A 486 13.61 -18.71 3.51
CA GLU A 486 12.98 -18.24 2.24
C GLU A 486 11.63 -17.53 2.41
N PHE A 487 10.85 -17.92 3.42
CA PHE A 487 9.53 -17.32 3.68
C PHE A 487 9.59 -15.92 4.35
N LEU A 488 10.72 -15.52 4.93
CA LEU A 488 10.88 -14.20 5.56
C LEU A 488 11.25 -13.15 4.52
N GLY A 489 10.43 -12.10 4.41
CA GLY A 489 10.77 -10.92 3.62
C GLY A 489 11.90 -10.10 4.26
N VAL A 490 12.68 -9.41 3.43
CA VAL A 490 13.68 -8.43 3.90
C VAL A 490 13.00 -7.15 4.38
N ILE A 491 11.91 -6.74 3.73
CA ILE A 491 11.06 -5.63 4.17
C ILE A 491 9.61 -6.15 4.26
N ASN A 492 8.97 -5.94 5.39
CA ASN A 492 7.56 -6.19 5.61
C ASN A 492 6.89 -4.91 6.12
N ILE A 493 5.83 -4.46 5.46
CA ILE A 493 5.07 -3.27 5.83
C ILE A 493 3.61 -3.67 5.98
N GLN A 494 2.98 -3.32 7.10
CA GLN A 494 1.59 -3.62 7.36
C GLN A 494 0.87 -2.34 7.76
N HIS A 495 -0.11 -1.96 6.95
CA HIS A 495 -1.01 -0.85 7.22
C HIS A 495 -2.40 -1.40 7.56
N THR A 496 -3.00 -0.93 8.65
CA THR A 496 -4.35 -1.31 9.06
C THR A 496 -5.20 -0.07 9.33
N GLU A 497 -6.34 0.00 8.67
CA GLU A 497 -7.39 1.00 8.93
C GLU A 497 -8.59 0.31 9.59
N TYR A 498 -9.22 0.98 10.55
CA TYR A 498 -10.35 0.45 11.29
C TYR A 498 -11.65 1.12 10.87
N TYR A 499 -12.72 0.35 10.71
CA TYR A 499 -14.02 0.90 10.35
C TYR A 499 -15.18 0.02 10.83
N TYR A 500 -16.35 0.63 10.97
CA TYR A 500 -17.60 -0.10 11.10
C TYR A 500 -18.33 -0.10 9.75
N PRO A 501 -18.99 -1.21 9.34
CA PRO A 501 -19.82 -1.21 8.15
C PRO A 501 -20.94 -0.16 8.28
N LEU A 502 -21.24 0.56 7.21
CA LEU A 502 -22.30 1.58 7.21
C LEU A 502 -23.64 0.96 7.67
N PRO A 503 -24.46 1.71 8.45
CA PRO A 503 -24.45 3.16 8.66
C PRO A 503 -23.60 3.67 9.83
N TYR A 504 -22.88 2.78 10.53
CA TYR A 504 -22.37 3.10 11.85
C TYR A 504 -21.14 4.03 11.80
N SER A 505 -21.29 5.25 12.32
CA SER A 505 -20.22 6.23 12.48
C SER A 505 -19.84 6.34 13.95
N PHE A 506 -19.21 5.30 14.47
CA PHE A 506 -18.66 5.30 15.83
C PHE A 506 -17.17 5.68 15.83
N PRO A 507 -16.61 6.11 16.96
CA PRO A 507 -15.17 6.22 17.13
C PRO A 507 -14.49 4.88 16.84
N VAL A 508 -13.41 4.90 16.08
CA VAL A 508 -12.59 3.74 15.74
C VAL A 508 -11.12 4.01 16.12
N PRO A 509 -10.33 2.97 16.45
CA PRO A 509 -8.90 3.13 16.70
C PRO A 509 -8.19 3.89 15.58
N ASN A 510 -7.08 4.54 15.92
CA ASN A 510 -6.21 5.15 14.91
C ASN A 510 -5.68 4.09 13.95
N SER A 511 -5.54 4.45 12.67
CA SER A 511 -4.86 3.61 11.70
C SER A 511 -3.41 3.36 12.14
N ASP A 512 -2.86 2.21 11.79
CA ASP A 512 -1.51 1.81 12.19
C ASP A 512 -0.66 1.37 10.99
N LEU A 513 0.63 1.63 11.07
CA LEU A 513 1.65 1.28 10.08
C LEU A 513 2.86 0.65 10.80
N TYR A 514 2.98 -0.66 10.69
CA TYR A 514 4.15 -1.40 11.16
C TYR A 514 5.12 -1.65 10.01
N ILE A 515 6.40 -1.35 10.21
CA ILE A 515 7.46 -1.61 9.25
C ILE A 515 8.50 -2.48 9.93
N GLN A 516 8.83 -3.61 9.32
CA GLN A 516 9.89 -4.49 9.77
C GLN A 516 10.95 -4.62 8.68
N ILE A 517 12.20 -4.39 9.06
CA ILE A 517 13.36 -4.46 8.17
C ILE A 517 14.31 -5.52 8.74
N MET A 518 14.56 -6.57 7.97
CA MET A 518 15.58 -7.58 8.24
C MET A 518 16.97 -7.06 7.84
N PRO A 519 18.07 -7.78 8.15
CA PRO A 519 19.42 -7.30 7.87
C PRO A 519 19.61 -6.74 6.45
N ILE A 520 19.92 -5.44 6.37
CA ILE A 520 20.25 -4.70 5.15
C ILE A 520 21.61 -4.05 5.32
N VAL A 521 22.41 -4.07 4.26
CA VAL A 521 23.67 -3.34 4.17
C VAL A 521 23.44 -2.06 3.36
N MET A 522 23.70 -0.92 3.98
CA MET A 522 23.71 0.39 3.33
C MET A 522 25.15 0.89 3.23
N ARG A 523 25.63 1.14 2.02
CA ARG A 523 26.92 1.78 1.76
C ARG A 523 26.68 3.26 1.51
N VAL A 524 27.41 4.10 2.22
CA VAL A 524 27.33 5.55 2.00
C VAL A 524 28.14 5.90 0.75
N ASP A 525 27.48 6.51 -0.23
CA ASP A 525 28.10 7.04 -1.44
C ASP A 525 27.68 8.49 -1.63
N PHE A 526 28.63 9.41 -1.44
CA PHE A 526 28.37 10.85 -1.46
C PHE A 526 27.76 11.32 -2.80
N ALA A 527 28.20 10.75 -3.92
CA ALA A 527 27.71 11.09 -5.25
C ALA A 527 26.23 10.70 -5.40
N THR A 528 25.86 9.49 -4.98
CA THR A 528 24.48 9.01 -4.98
C THR A 528 23.61 9.82 -4.02
N SER A 529 24.07 10.11 -2.80
CA SER A 529 23.32 10.95 -1.85
C SER A 529 23.06 12.35 -2.38
N SER A 530 24.09 13.01 -2.95
CA SER A 530 23.95 14.35 -3.54
C SER A 530 23.02 14.34 -4.76
N TRP A 531 23.10 13.30 -5.59
CA TRP A 531 22.20 13.12 -6.72
C TRP A 531 20.76 12.88 -6.28
N LEU A 532 20.54 12.04 -5.26
CA LEU A 532 19.22 11.77 -4.71
C LEU A 532 18.60 13.03 -4.11
N ASP A 533 19.36 13.81 -3.35
CA ASP A 533 18.88 15.08 -2.78
C ASP A 533 18.46 16.07 -3.87
N ALA A 534 19.30 16.25 -4.90
CA ALA A 534 18.99 17.11 -6.04
C ALA A 534 17.76 16.61 -6.82
N PHE A 535 17.65 15.29 -7.03
CA PHE A 535 16.54 14.65 -7.72
C PHE A 535 15.22 14.79 -6.95
N VAL A 536 15.22 14.47 -5.65
CA VAL A 536 14.05 14.60 -4.76
C VAL A 536 13.64 16.05 -4.64
N SER A 537 14.58 16.99 -4.50
CA SER A 537 14.30 18.42 -4.48
C SER A 537 13.64 18.89 -5.78
N SER A 538 14.13 18.45 -6.95
CA SER A 538 13.52 18.78 -8.24
C SER A 538 12.10 18.22 -8.38
N LEU A 539 11.87 16.99 -7.92
CA LEU A 539 10.53 16.40 -7.87
C LEU A 539 9.62 17.18 -6.91
N SER A 540 10.07 17.46 -5.69
CA SER A 540 9.30 18.21 -4.68
C SER A 540 8.90 19.58 -5.19
N MET A 541 9.83 20.36 -5.75
CA MET A 541 9.51 21.67 -6.35
C MET A 541 8.44 21.55 -7.45
N THR A 542 8.50 20.49 -8.26
CA THR A 542 7.51 20.25 -9.31
C THR A 542 6.15 19.91 -8.70
N ILE A 543 6.11 19.04 -7.69
CA ILE A 543 4.92 18.68 -6.93
C ILE A 543 4.30 19.91 -6.25
N ASP A 544 5.12 20.79 -5.67
CA ASP A 544 4.66 22.02 -5.00
C ASP A 544 4.12 23.06 -5.99
N ASN A 545 4.79 23.24 -7.14
CA ASN A 545 4.39 24.17 -8.19
C ASN A 545 3.16 23.72 -8.96
N SER A 546 2.99 22.41 -9.18
CA SER A 546 1.79 21.81 -9.77
C SER A 546 0.61 21.77 -8.78
N GLY A 547 0.80 22.21 -7.54
CA GLY A 547 -0.19 22.10 -6.48
C GLY A 547 -0.56 20.65 -6.18
N VAL A 548 0.30 19.66 -6.47
CA VAL A 548 0.05 18.23 -6.23
C VAL A 548 -0.23 17.94 -4.76
N LEU A 549 0.45 18.64 -3.86
CA LEU A 549 0.22 18.59 -2.41
C LEU A 549 -0.68 19.72 -1.88
N LYS A 550 -0.99 20.74 -2.69
CA LYS A 550 -1.94 21.80 -2.34
C LYS A 550 -3.34 21.31 -2.70
N THR A 551 -4.00 20.66 -1.75
CA THR A 551 -5.43 20.34 -1.89
C THR A 551 -6.22 21.62 -1.61
N ASP A 552 -6.81 22.25 -2.64
CA ASP A 552 -7.75 23.38 -2.49
C ASP A 552 -9.13 22.97 -1.92
N GLY A 553 -9.20 21.86 -1.19
CA GLY A 553 -10.35 21.46 -0.37
C GLY A 553 -10.12 21.81 1.10
N PRO A 554 -11.08 21.55 2.02
CA PRO A 554 -10.79 21.60 3.45
C PRO A 554 -9.50 20.82 3.68
N SER A 555 -8.53 21.46 4.32
CA SER A 555 -7.19 20.94 4.54
C SER A 555 -7.28 19.47 4.93
N PHE A 556 -6.72 18.59 4.08
CA PHE A 556 -6.46 17.22 4.48
C PHE A 556 -5.41 17.30 5.58
N ASP A 557 -5.85 17.50 6.82
CA ASP A 557 -5.06 17.08 7.97
C ASP A 557 -4.91 15.58 7.79
N PHE A 558 -3.70 15.13 7.44
CA PHE A 558 -3.39 13.72 7.39
C PHE A 558 -3.87 13.10 8.70
N GLU A 559 -4.79 12.13 8.61
CA GLU A 559 -5.32 11.42 9.77
C GLU A 559 -4.17 10.88 10.64
N HIS A 560 -4.40 10.72 11.95
CA HIS A 560 -3.38 10.09 12.78
C HIS A 560 -3.07 8.70 12.25
N VAL A 561 -1.78 8.39 12.11
CA VAL A 561 -1.31 7.04 11.85
C VAL A 561 -0.28 6.72 12.93
N ALA A 562 -0.55 5.67 13.70
CA ALA A 562 0.40 5.07 14.62
C ALA A 562 1.48 4.36 13.80
N ILE A 563 2.73 4.79 13.86
CA ILE A 563 3.83 4.29 13.03
C ILE A 563 4.89 3.68 13.95
N LYS A 564 5.31 2.45 13.64
CA LYS A 564 6.44 1.78 14.29
C LYS A 564 7.29 1.05 13.26
N LEU A 565 8.59 1.32 13.27
CA LEU A 565 9.60 0.68 12.44
C LEU A 565 10.59 -0.08 13.32
N ASP A 566 10.70 -1.39 13.11
CA ASP A 566 11.70 -2.27 13.72
C ASP A 566 12.69 -2.74 12.64
N ALA A 567 13.94 -2.29 12.70
CA ALA A 567 15.02 -2.77 11.85
C ALA A 567 16.02 -3.62 12.64
N MET A 568 16.30 -4.83 12.17
CA MET A 568 17.15 -5.82 12.84
C MET A 568 18.48 -5.94 12.12
N LEU A 569 19.58 -5.83 12.86
CA LEU A 569 20.96 -5.95 12.35
C LEU A 569 21.28 -5.08 11.10
N PRO A 570 20.81 -3.80 10.99
CA PRO A 570 21.24 -2.98 9.87
C PRO A 570 22.74 -2.70 9.97
N ARG A 571 23.40 -2.70 8.81
CA ARG A 571 24.82 -2.42 8.67
C ARG A 571 25.05 -1.23 7.77
N ILE A 572 25.78 -0.24 8.27
CA ILE A 572 26.16 0.98 7.54
C ILE A 572 27.65 0.89 7.24
N VAL A 573 28.02 1.07 5.98
CA VAL A 573 29.40 0.98 5.51
C VAL A 573 29.81 2.32 4.93
N VAL A 574 30.80 2.96 5.54
CA VAL A 574 31.35 4.26 5.12
C VAL A 574 32.75 4.06 4.56
N SER A 575 32.96 4.44 3.31
CA SER A 575 34.27 4.38 2.68
C SER A 575 35.11 5.63 2.99
N SER A 576 36.41 5.45 3.16
CA SER A 576 37.39 6.52 3.39
C SER A 576 37.49 7.57 2.28
N ASP A 577 36.99 7.31 1.07
CA ASP A 577 36.85 8.33 0.03
C ASP A 577 36.04 9.55 0.53
N ILE A 578 35.08 9.33 1.46
CA ILE A 578 34.28 10.40 2.09
C ILE A 578 35.12 11.19 3.09
N PHE A 579 35.95 10.51 3.90
CA PHE A 579 36.82 11.16 4.88
C PHE A 579 37.94 11.98 4.18
N ALA A 580 38.49 11.48 3.07
CA ALA A 580 39.51 12.18 2.28
C ALA A 580 39.01 13.49 1.64
N GLY A 581 37.72 13.58 1.29
CA GLY A 581 37.11 14.81 0.78
C GLY A 581 37.04 15.94 1.80
N ALA A 582 36.82 15.61 3.08
CA ALA A 582 36.82 16.58 4.17
C ALA A 582 38.23 17.17 4.42
N TYR A 583 39.29 16.37 4.24
CA TYR A 583 40.67 16.84 4.35
C TYR A 583 41.08 17.78 3.21
N ARG A 584 40.66 17.51 1.96
CA ARG A 584 40.97 18.39 0.80
C ARG A 584 40.33 19.78 0.87
N LEU A 585 39.17 19.91 1.52
CA LEU A 585 38.52 21.22 1.71
C LEU A 585 39.36 22.18 2.58
N ASN A 586 40.15 21.64 3.51
CA ASN A 586 41.01 22.44 4.38
C ASN A 586 42.32 22.90 3.69
N GLU A 587 42.81 22.17 2.69
CA GLU A 587 44.03 22.54 1.94
C GLU A 587 43.85 23.81 1.08
N THR A 588 42.61 24.12 0.65
CA THR A 588 42.35 25.30 -0.19
C THR A 588 42.54 26.65 0.52
N LYS A 589 42.69 26.67 1.85
CA LYS A 589 42.97 27.89 2.63
C LYS A 589 44.46 28.18 2.83
N HIS A 590 45.35 27.27 2.49
CA HIS A 590 46.80 27.44 2.63
C HIS A 590 47.50 27.36 1.27
N LYS A 591 47.25 28.33 0.38
CA LYS A 591 47.97 28.46 -0.90
C LYS A 591 49.23 29.32 -0.84
N ASP A 592 49.51 29.97 0.29
CA ASP A 592 50.56 31.00 0.36
C ASP A 592 51.84 30.59 1.09
N ASN A 593 52.04 29.30 1.42
CA ASN A 593 53.35 28.84 1.91
C ASN A 593 53.58 27.35 1.59
N PRO A 594 54.46 27.01 0.63
CA PRO A 594 54.81 25.62 0.36
C PRO A 594 55.88 25.17 1.35
N GLU A 595 55.49 24.48 2.43
CA GLU A 595 56.46 23.70 3.21
C GLU A 595 56.96 22.49 2.39
N PRO A 596 58.25 22.14 2.48
CA PRO A 596 58.86 21.04 1.72
C PRO A 596 58.35 19.63 2.08
N ASP A 597 57.47 19.50 3.07
CA ASP A 597 56.91 18.24 3.60
C ASP A 597 55.76 17.66 2.75
N LEU A 598 55.37 18.34 1.67
CA LEU A 598 54.21 18.01 0.83
C LEU A 598 54.45 16.88 -0.19
N LEU A 599 55.71 16.53 -0.48
CA LEU A 599 56.03 15.43 -1.41
C LEU A 599 56.01 14.07 -0.73
N GLU A 600 56.50 13.96 0.51
CA GLU A 600 56.37 12.72 1.32
C GLU A 600 54.91 12.43 1.69
N ARG A 601 54.11 13.45 2.03
CA ARG A 601 52.66 13.26 2.28
C ARG A 601 51.86 12.85 1.05
N LYS A 602 52.30 13.25 -0.16
CA LYS A 602 51.71 12.78 -1.42
C LYS A 602 52.01 11.31 -1.71
N GLU A 603 53.14 10.79 -1.25
CA GLU A 603 53.46 9.35 -1.36
C GLU A 603 52.75 8.52 -0.27
N VAL A 604 52.64 9.03 0.96
CA VAL A 604 51.87 8.41 2.05
C VAL A 604 50.36 8.34 1.70
N SER A 605 49.78 9.40 1.12
CA SER A 605 48.37 9.41 0.67
C SER A 605 48.07 8.49 -0.52
N LYS A 606 49.10 8.00 -1.25
CA LYS A 606 48.96 6.94 -2.26
C LYS A 606 49.06 5.54 -1.65
N GLN A 607 49.65 5.40 -0.46
CA GLN A 607 49.88 4.13 0.23
C GLN A 607 48.89 3.84 1.37
N GLU A 608 48.16 4.83 1.88
CA GLU A 608 47.09 4.65 2.86
C GLU A 608 45.90 3.91 2.20
N LYS A 609 45.96 2.58 2.32
CA LYS A 609 44.88 1.65 1.99
C LYS A 609 43.60 2.09 2.69
N LEU A 610 42.72 2.70 1.90
CA LEU A 610 41.36 3.12 2.22
C LEU A 610 40.74 2.27 3.34
N GLU A 611 40.57 2.83 4.54
CA GLU A 611 39.84 2.19 5.63
C GLU A 611 38.33 2.26 5.34
N ILE A 612 37.62 1.17 5.61
CA ILE A 612 36.16 1.08 5.53
C ILE A 612 35.66 1.03 6.98
N LEU A 613 34.89 2.04 7.39
CA LEU A 613 34.19 2.01 8.66
C LEU A 613 32.87 1.24 8.47
N GLU A 614 32.75 0.10 9.14
CA GLU A 614 31.52 -0.69 9.20
C GLU A 614 30.86 -0.48 10.56
N MET A 615 29.67 0.11 10.56
CA MET A 615 28.82 0.22 11.73
C MET A 615 27.75 -0.88 11.67
N ASN A 616 27.76 -1.78 12.64
CA ASN A 616 26.71 -2.79 12.82
C ASN A 616 25.83 -2.37 13.99
N ILE A 617 24.52 -2.38 13.81
CA ILE A 617 23.57 -1.97 14.84
C ILE A 617 22.69 -3.17 15.14
N SER A 618 22.55 -3.59 16.39
CA SER A 618 21.75 -4.79 16.72
C SER A 618 20.27 -4.60 16.38
N LYS A 619 19.71 -3.46 16.76
CA LYS A 619 18.31 -3.12 16.53
C LYS A 619 18.14 -1.62 16.41
N VAL A 620 17.30 -1.18 15.47
CA VAL A 620 16.84 0.21 15.36
C VAL A 620 15.31 0.22 15.47
N LEU A 621 14.78 1.07 16.36
CA LEU A 621 13.37 1.31 16.56
C LEU A 621 13.06 2.77 16.25
N ILE A 622 12.06 3.04 15.41
CA ILE A 622 11.56 4.38 15.12
C ILE A 622 10.04 4.37 15.29
N THR A 623 9.48 5.30 16.05
CA THR A 623 8.05 5.26 16.40
C THR A 623 7.54 6.64 16.80
N ASN A 624 6.32 7.00 16.39
CA ASN A 624 5.59 8.14 16.96
C ASN A 624 4.65 7.72 18.10
N CYS A 625 4.51 6.43 18.34
CA CYS A 625 3.79 5.87 19.48
C CYS A 625 4.72 5.71 20.68
N ARG A 626 4.13 5.74 21.89
CA ARG A 626 4.86 5.44 23.13
C ARG A 626 5.26 3.97 23.12
N THR A 627 6.54 3.65 23.00
CA THR A 627 7.00 2.26 23.02
C THR A 627 7.63 1.89 24.35
N GLY A 628 7.13 0.78 24.91
CA GLY A 628 7.66 0.08 26.09
C GLY A 628 6.67 0.06 27.25
N SER A 629 6.56 -1.08 27.94
CA SER A 629 5.78 -1.27 29.18
C SER A 629 6.17 -0.30 30.31
N SER A 630 7.23 0.46 30.11
CA SER A 630 7.81 1.36 31.09
C SER A 630 7.93 2.82 30.59
N SER A 631 7.61 3.11 29.33
CA SER A 631 7.65 4.48 28.76
C SER A 631 6.31 5.17 28.94
N ASN A 632 5.95 5.50 30.18
CA ASN A 632 4.76 6.27 30.49
C ASN A 632 5.05 7.78 30.53
N ARG A 633 3.98 8.59 30.54
CA ARG A 633 4.04 10.06 30.63
C ARG A 633 4.96 10.55 31.76
N ALA A 634 4.89 9.90 32.93
CA ALA A 634 5.72 10.22 34.08
C ALA A 634 7.22 9.92 33.87
N LYS A 635 7.57 8.92 33.05
CA LYS A 635 8.97 8.69 32.66
C LYS A 635 9.43 9.67 31.60
N LEU A 636 8.63 9.98 30.59
CA LEU A 636 8.98 11.01 29.59
C LEU A 636 9.23 12.35 30.28
N GLU A 637 8.34 12.74 31.20
CA GLU A 637 8.50 13.91 32.06
C GLU A 637 9.81 13.87 32.85
N LYS A 638 10.08 12.77 33.58
CA LYS A 638 11.35 12.59 34.30
C LYS A 638 12.59 12.65 33.41
N HIS A 639 12.55 12.09 32.20
CA HIS A 639 13.68 12.14 31.28
C HIS A 639 13.87 13.56 30.73
N ILE A 640 12.79 14.29 30.46
CA ILE A 640 12.85 15.70 30.05
C ILE A 640 13.41 16.56 31.17
N ASP A 641 12.99 16.32 32.42
CA ASP A 641 13.55 17.01 33.58
C ASP A 641 15.02 16.68 33.78
N LEU A 642 15.42 15.40 33.66
CA LEU A 642 16.81 15.00 33.72
C LEU A 642 17.63 15.68 32.61
N PHE A 643 17.10 15.69 31.39
CA PHE A 643 17.73 16.30 30.20
C PHE A 643 17.88 17.81 30.34
N LYS A 644 16.83 18.52 30.79
CA LYS A 644 16.85 19.95 31.16
C LYS A 644 17.94 20.26 32.18
N ASN A 645 18.17 19.34 33.10
CA ASN A 645 19.13 19.49 34.19
C ASN A 645 20.54 18.98 33.85
N THR A 646 20.80 18.50 32.62
CA THR A 646 22.16 18.11 32.23
C THR A 646 23.06 19.32 31.98
N ASN A 647 24.32 19.22 32.40
CA ASN A 647 25.34 20.26 32.25
C ASN A 647 25.49 20.75 30.79
N PHE A 648 25.21 19.91 29.80
CA PHE A 648 25.27 20.26 28.37
C PHE A 648 24.31 21.41 27.99
N PHE A 649 23.12 21.47 28.59
CA PHE A 649 22.14 22.54 28.33
C PHE A 649 22.25 23.71 29.30
N GLN A 650 22.96 23.54 30.42
CA GLN A 650 23.19 24.58 31.43
C GLN A 650 24.53 25.32 31.24
N GLN A 651 25.48 24.78 30.45
CA GLN A 651 26.75 25.43 30.20
C GLN A 651 26.65 26.55 29.15
N ASN A 652 27.27 27.69 29.47
CA ASN A 652 27.45 28.87 28.60
C ASN A 652 28.83 28.89 27.89
N GLN A 653 29.55 27.76 27.86
CA GLN A 653 30.80 27.66 27.12
C GLN A 653 30.75 26.54 26.08
N TRP A 654 31.62 26.68 25.09
CA TRP A 654 31.62 26.05 23.76
C TRP A 654 31.29 24.52 23.76
N PRO A 655 30.56 23.98 22.75
CA PRO A 655 30.47 24.44 21.37
C PRO A 655 29.33 25.41 21.05
N LEU A 656 28.91 26.27 21.97
CA LEU A 656 28.04 27.41 21.66
C LEU A 656 28.53 28.68 22.38
N SER A 657 29.13 29.61 21.63
CA SER A 657 29.55 30.91 22.14
C SER A 657 28.37 31.86 22.34
N ASN A 658 28.29 32.42 23.55
CA ASN A 658 27.58 33.64 23.98
C ASN A 658 26.85 34.45 22.89
N ASN A 659 25.51 34.32 22.82
CA ASN A 659 24.57 35.45 22.64
C ASN A 659 23.09 35.03 22.46
N ARG A 660 22.53 34.24 23.40
CA ARG A 660 21.07 34.19 23.59
C ARG A 660 20.74 34.04 25.07
N SER A 661 20.37 35.14 25.71
CA SER A 661 19.75 35.15 27.04
C SER A 661 18.41 34.42 26.98
N ASN A 662 18.24 33.40 27.82
CA ASN A 662 16.95 32.82 28.23
C ASN A 662 15.95 32.33 27.17
N SER A 663 16.39 31.90 25.98
CA SER A 663 15.54 31.01 25.16
C SER A 663 15.69 29.58 25.66
N SER A 664 14.60 28.90 26.03
CA SER A 664 14.62 27.45 26.30
C SER A 664 15.33 26.76 25.13
N ARG A 665 16.44 26.05 25.41
CA ARG A 665 17.18 25.31 24.37
C ARG A 665 16.38 24.11 23.85
N ILE A 666 15.26 23.82 24.51
CA ILE A 666 14.27 22.80 24.19
C ILE A 666 13.06 23.53 23.60
N SER A 667 12.54 23.03 22.46
CA SER A 667 11.35 23.59 21.83
C SER A 667 10.17 23.60 22.83
N PRO A 668 9.37 24.68 22.90
CA PRO A 668 8.15 24.70 23.69
C PRO A 668 7.18 23.56 23.34
N LEU A 669 7.23 23.03 22.11
CA LEU A 669 6.45 21.84 21.72
C LEU A 669 6.93 20.60 22.47
N PHE A 670 8.25 20.41 22.59
CA PHE A 670 8.86 19.30 23.30
C PHE A 670 8.64 19.40 24.82
N GLU A 671 8.61 20.62 25.37
CA GLU A 671 8.25 20.84 26.77
C GLU A 671 6.76 20.63 27.04
N LYS A 672 5.88 20.96 26.08
CA LYS A 672 4.44 20.81 26.22
C LYS A 672 3.96 19.38 25.96
N HIS A 673 4.64 18.59 25.14
CA HIS A 673 4.21 17.25 24.77
C HIS A 673 3.91 16.29 25.95
N PRO A 674 4.69 16.27 27.05
CA PRO A 674 4.35 15.51 28.25
C PRO A 674 3.15 16.11 29.00
N TYR A 675 2.83 17.39 28.77
CA TYR A 675 1.74 18.13 29.40
C TYR A 675 0.52 18.37 28.48
N GLU A 676 0.59 17.93 27.22
CA GLU A 676 -0.50 17.92 26.23
C GLU A 676 -1.56 16.86 26.60
N THR A 677 -2.14 17.02 27.77
CA THR A 677 -3.58 16.88 27.94
C THR A 677 -4.12 18.09 27.19
N TYR A 678 -4.78 17.98 26.05
CA TYR A 678 -5.94 17.17 25.79
C TYR A 678 -6.18 17.21 24.24
N LEU A 679 -7.01 16.35 23.69
CA LEU A 679 -8.43 16.56 23.91
C LEU A 679 -8.98 18.02 24.19
N PHE A 680 -8.28 19.19 24.23
CA PHE A 680 -8.79 20.50 24.76
C PHE A 680 -8.30 21.76 24.03
N ASN A 681 -7.83 21.74 22.79
CA ASN A 681 -7.81 23.01 22.05
C ASN A 681 -8.12 22.83 20.57
N ASN A 682 -9.43 22.88 20.33
CA ASN A 682 -10.09 23.31 19.10
C ASN A 682 -9.32 24.48 18.42
N PRO A 683 -9.16 24.48 17.09
CA PRO A 683 -8.44 25.51 16.33
C PRO A 683 -8.97 26.95 16.47
N LEU A 684 -10.06 27.20 17.21
CA LEU A 684 -10.58 28.55 17.48
C LEU A 684 -9.84 29.32 18.60
N THR A 685 -8.95 28.71 19.37
CA THR A 685 -8.21 29.45 20.43
C THR A 685 -7.05 30.31 19.92
N LYS A 686 -6.68 30.23 18.63
CA LYS A 686 -5.67 31.13 18.02
C LYS A 686 -6.19 32.54 17.69
N LYS A 687 -7.48 32.86 17.86
CA LYS A 687 -8.05 34.18 17.47
C LYS A 687 -8.00 35.27 18.56
N TYR A 688 -7.83 34.93 19.83
CA TYR A 688 -7.78 35.93 20.92
C TYR A 688 -6.72 35.54 21.96
N GLY A 689 -5.50 36.03 21.78
CA GLY A 689 -4.38 35.73 22.66
C GLY A 689 -4.60 36.19 24.10
N ARG A 690 -4.65 35.24 25.03
CA ARG A 690 -4.34 35.44 26.47
C ARG A 690 -3.70 34.18 27.04
N THR A 691 -2.76 34.40 27.95
CA THR A 691 -2.09 33.42 28.83
C THR A 691 -3.10 32.56 29.59
N LEU A 692 -2.79 31.26 29.69
CA LEU A 692 -3.59 30.19 30.32
C LEU A 692 -3.98 30.51 31.78
N PRO A 693 -5.26 30.36 32.18
CA PRO A 693 -5.64 30.11 33.56
C PRO A 693 -5.72 28.59 33.86
N GLU A 694 -5.63 28.24 35.15
CA GLU A 694 -5.87 26.90 35.71
C GLU A 694 -7.21 26.28 35.24
N PRO A 695 -7.32 24.93 35.20
CA PRO A 695 -8.52 24.25 34.71
C PRO A 695 -9.74 24.66 35.54
N PRO A 696 -10.85 25.09 34.93
CA PRO A 696 -12.03 25.48 35.68
C PRO A 696 -12.65 24.25 36.35
N THR A 697 -13.06 24.43 37.60
CA THR A 697 -13.88 23.46 38.33
C THR A 697 -15.13 23.14 37.52
N ALA A 698 -15.38 21.84 37.37
CA ALA A 698 -16.54 21.28 36.72
C ALA A 698 -17.81 21.93 37.28
N ASN A 699 -18.48 22.78 36.48
CA ASN A 699 -19.93 22.88 36.44
C ASN A 699 -20.40 23.85 35.34
N GLY A 700 -21.15 23.30 34.39
CA GLY A 700 -22.24 23.99 33.71
C GLY A 700 -21.88 24.92 32.55
N ALA A 701 -21.43 24.39 31.40
CA ALA A 701 -21.68 24.97 30.05
C ALA A 701 -21.08 24.19 28.86
N LEU A 702 -20.52 22.98 29.01
CA LEU A 702 -19.78 22.29 27.92
C LEU A 702 -20.51 21.11 27.25
N HIS A 703 -21.67 20.68 27.75
CA HIS A 703 -22.34 19.48 27.26
C HIS A 703 -23.04 19.60 25.90
N SER A 704 -23.16 20.79 25.31
CA SER A 704 -23.88 20.99 24.05
C SER A 704 -23.01 21.02 22.79
N TYR A 705 -21.68 20.83 22.88
CA TYR A 705 -20.78 21.12 21.76
C TYR A 705 -20.01 19.95 21.14
N TYR A 706 -20.00 18.74 21.70
CA TYR A 706 -19.27 17.62 21.07
C TYR A 706 -20.02 16.30 21.21
N SER A 707 -20.76 15.93 20.16
CA SER A 707 -21.04 14.52 19.89
C SER A 707 -19.73 13.87 19.43
N MET A 708 -19.36 12.73 20.01
CA MET A 708 -18.20 11.96 19.53
C MET A 708 -18.48 11.48 18.10
N THR A 709 -17.92 12.20 17.13
CA THR A 709 -17.89 11.80 15.73
C THR A 709 -16.77 10.79 15.50
N THR A 710 -16.79 10.06 14.38
CA THR A 710 -15.77 9.06 14.03
C THR A 710 -14.33 9.58 14.09
N ASP A 711 -14.12 10.89 13.92
CA ASP A 711 -12.79 11.49 13.88
C ASP A 711 -12.40 12.27 15.15
N SER A 712 -13.25 12.28 16.18
CA SER A 712 -13.03 13.06 17.42
C SER A 712 -11.75 12.68 18.19
N LEU A 713 -11.14 11.54 17.88
CA LEU A 713 -9.94 11.01 18.55
C LEU A 713 -8.68 10.98 17.67
N LYS A 714 -8.75 11.48 16.42
CA LYS A 714 -7.66 11.40 15.43
C LYS A 714 -6.96 12.76 15.26
N LYS A 715 -5.62 12.82 15.41
CA LYS A 715 -4.76 14.02 15.18
C LYS A 715 -3.59 13.71 14.24
N SER A 716 -3.15 14.65 13.40
CA SER A 716 -2.12 14.33 12.39
C SER A 716 -0.77 13.85 12.92
N ALA A 717 -0.27 12.73 12.35
CA ALA A 717 1.01 12.11 12.73
C ALA A 717 2.24 12.99 12.48
N LYS A 718 2.12 13.98 11.59
CA LYS A 718 3.20 14.92 11.26
C LYS A 718 3.67 15.72 12.48
N TYR A 719 2.77 15.98 13.44
CA TYR A 719 3.05 16.82 14.60
C TYR A 719 3.40 16.01 15.86
N ASP A 720 3.56 14.70 15.74
CA ASP A 720 3.93 13.86 16.88
C ASP A 720 5.40 14.04 17.29
N ILE A 721 5.70 13.66 18.54
CA ILE A 721 7.07 13.34 18.94
C ILE A 721 7.41 11.94 18.44
N TRP A 722 8.44 11.89 17.62
CA TRP A 722 9.07 10.68 17.13
C TRP A 722 10.20 10.27 18.08
N HIS A 723 10.22 9.02 18.48
CA HIS A 723 11.30 8.38 19.20
C HIS A 723 12.12 7.52 18.25
N PHE A 724 13.45 7.64 18.33
CA PHE A 724 14.43 6.82 17.65
C PHE A 724 15.32 6.15 18.70
N ASN A 725 15.58 4.85 18.56
CA ASN A 725 16.48 4.11 19.42
C ASN A 725 17.31 3.11 18.61
N ALA A 726 18.63 3.19 18.70
CA ALA A 726 19.59 2.28 18.11
C ALA A 726 20.40 1.59 19.23
N GLU A 727 20.25 0.28 19.32
CA GLU A 727 20.82 -0.53 20.40
C GLU A 727 22.11 -1.21 19.95
N SER A 728 23.11 -1.23 20.83
CA SER A 728 24.36 -1.98 20.67
C SER A 728 25.02 -1.74 19.30
N ILE A 729 25.52 -0.54 19.10
CA ILE A 729 26.28 -0.14 17.92
C ILE A 729 27.71 -0.64 18.06
N TYR A 730 28.16 -1.41 17.09
CA TYR A 730 29.53 -1.88 16.91
C TYR A 730 30.16 -1.16 15.73
N MET A 731 31.43 -0.80 15.86
CA MET A 731 32.17 -0.12 14.79
C MET A 731 33.49 -0.84 14.53
N ASP A 732 33.71 -1.18 13.26
CA ASP A 732 34.92 -1.87 12.83
C ASP A 732 35.58 -1.13 11.66
N PHE A 733 36.90 -1.02 11.68
CA PHE A 733 37.68 -0.55 10.54
C PHE A 733 38.24 -1.75 9.77
N THR A 734 37.89 -1.84 8.49
CA THR A 734 38.34 -2.91 7.58
C THR A 734 39.17 -2.30 6.44
N PRO A 735 40.37 -2.82 6.14
CA PRO A 735 41.16 -2.31 5.00
C PRO A 735 40.48 -2.64 3.66
N ALA A 736 40.43 -1.69 2.72
CA ALA A 736 39.69 -1.83 1.45
C ALA A 736 40.24 -2.87 0.46
N SER A 737 41.47 -3.37 0.65
CA SER A 737 42.08 -4.38 -0.21
C SER A 737 42.99 -5.35 0.57
N PRO A 738 42.81 -6.68 0.43
CA PRO A 738 43.80 -7.64 0.87
C PRO A 738 44.93 -7.70 -0.17
N SER A 739 45.86 -6.75 -0.16
CA SER A 739 47.12 -6.95 -0.90
C SER A 739 47.93 -8.03 -0.17
N GLU A 740 48.46 -9.01 -0.90
CA GLU A 740 49.24 -10.15 -0.38
C GLU A 740 50.44 -9.77 0.50
N SER A 741 50.88 -8.51 0.52
CA SER A 741 52.08 -8.07 1.24
C SER A 741 51.88 -7.41 2.61
N VAL A 742 50.66 -7.07 3.05
CA VAL A 742 50.42 -6.57 4.43
C VAL A 742 49.02 -6.97 4.91
N ARG A 743 48.94 -7.94 5.84
CA ARG A 743 47.72 -8.21 6.64
C ARG A 743 47.54 -7.09 7.66
N LEU A 744 46.91 -5.99 7.26
CA LEU A 744 46.35 -5.06 8.25
C LEU A 744 45.18 -5.78 8.93
N ALA A 745 45.31 -6.02 10.24
CA ALA A 745 44.28 -6.67 11.03
C ALA A 745 43.05 -5.73 11.12
N LYS A 746 41.85 -6.32 11.08
CA LYS A 746 40.60 -5.61 11.36
C LYS A 746 40.72 -4.96 12.75
N GLN A 747 40.59 -3.64 12.83
CA GLN A 747 40.57 -2.93 14.11
C GLN A 747 39.12 -2.86 14.58
N ASN A 748 38.80 -3.65 15.60
CA ASN A 748 37.48 -3.64 16.22
C ASN A 748 37.48 -2.59 17.33
N MET A 749 36.48 -1.70 17.37
CA MET A 749 36.19 -1.01 18.62
C MET A 749 35.65 -2.03 19.62
N THR A 750 36.25 -2.11 20.81
CA THR A 750 35.86 -3.09 21.83
C THR A 750 34.55 -2.73 22.52
N ASP A 751 34.16 -1.46 22.50
CA ASP A 751 33.04 -0.95 23.26
C ASP A 751 31.80 -0.75 22.38
N THR A 752 30.67 -1.27 22.84
CA THR A 752 29.35 -1.01 22.26
C THR A 752 28.71 0.18 22.93
N PHE A 753 27.96 0.97 22.16
CA PHE A 753 27.16 2.07 22.70
C PHE A 753 25.76 2.05 22.07
N SER A 754 24.80 2.70 22.72
CA SER A 754 23.43 2.86 22.20
C SER A 754 23.13 4.33 22.01
N ILE A 755 22.31 4.66 21.01
CA ILE A 755 21.84 6.02 20.75
C ILE A 755 20.31 6.02 20.85
N SER A 756 19.75 6.85 21.71
CA SER A 756 18.33 7.17 21.70
C SER A 756 18.12 8.67 21.51
N GLY A 757 17.04 9.04 20.85
CA GLY A 757 16.72 10.43 20.56
C GLY A 757 15.23 10.62 20.30
N TRP A 758 14.80 11.87 20.43
CA TRP A 758 13.43 12.27 20.12
C TRP A 758 13.44 13.45 19.16
N ALA A 759 12.51 13.48 18.22
CA ALA A 759 12.37 14.52 17.22
C ALA A 759 10.91 14.96 17.11
N VAL A 760 10.69 16.24 16.80
CA VAL A 760 9.37 16.79 16.50
C VAL A 760 9.53 17.81 15.38
N LEU A 761 8.56 17.84 14.46
CA LEU A 761 8.51 18.89 13.44
C LEU A 761 7.90 20.14 14.07
N ASP A 762 8.69 21.23 14.09
CA ASP A 762 8.19 22.53 14.52
C ASP A 762 7.14 23.01 13.49
N GLU A 763 5.95 23.40 13.96
CA GLU A 763 5.03 24.16 13.11
C GLU A 763 5.79 25.43 12.74
N LYS A 764 6.23 25.57 11.48
CA LYS A 764 6.58 26.90 10.97
C LYS A 764 5.34 27.75 11.23
N GLN A 765 5.40 28.63 12.23
CA GLN A 765 4.48 29.75 12.29
C GLN A 765 4.66 30.45 10.95
N ASN A 766 3.68 30.33 10.06
CA ASN A 766 3.61 31.20 8.90
C ASN A 766 3.64 32.62 9.46
N GLY A 767 4.82 33.24 9.40
CA GLY A 767 5.01 34.62 9.80
C GLY A 767 3.99 35.45 9.07
N LYS A 768 3.18 36.18 9.85
CA LYS A 768 2.45 37.32 9.33
C LYS A 768 3.42 38.37 8.80
#